data_AF-A0A5J4YUZ4-F1
#
_entry.id   AF-A0A5J4YUZ4-F1
#
_cell.length_a   1.000
_cell.length_b   1.000
_cell.length_c   1.000
_cell.angle_alpha   90.00
_cell.angle_beta   90.00
_cell.angle_gamma   90.00
#
_symmetry.space_group_name_H-M   'P 1'
#
loop_
_entity.id
_entity.type
_entity.pdbx_description
1 polymer ?
#
loop_
_entity_poly.entity_id
_entity_poly.type
_entity_poly.pdbx_seq_one_letter_code
_entity_poly.pdbx_strand_id
1 'polypeptide(L)'
;MINISLKNETLAREHWGGKRERGGKNSGVSSECGADSMGGSVEVGRAQEARRLAREQSTQQALQSLTPAELRKLLGKLETDALELSSMRPKDSYVYDFSEALDDYTQSYDDAIISLMQRQTGRAVYALSVFFSALTAIESAIWMPFVLFSLGYDRFATIATHLLLALALISQIPKRFLWRPRPWMIGRAKGIRKDPTSSFPSRGVTCAIVFPLTILLGIEAETGRRIPILVYLVSILVLVACTFWARVHVGAHYPTDAFGGMLLGIFVVLVGLHSLRFHDLMQCSTNNSMYPSDAARVLTHDNWSAAASHIWPALLIGALFSSVLALLSAVAPVHFWLKNNYVYGLLLSSLTVRYAFLCPQAHGFGFAPMEALTFGTHVRRILMGGAFIGLSFLLKPLRRFKAAWMLNAQRMAKFSLIYVSRQIGCLCAILVSTQAYTTGAGIALTHREAACSLATPRATMSLLASAIARPFSEVGSQASELGNPNDEIFSEYGERSLPPPGDRRAGEKQRSTREHGAGAGPFLLSGLLGVFQSKQHDGGSAEAAAAAAAYGIDESDARSINKLNKRQLFIALTMRISDLRADKLRMEREMALAQEAMTQNSRELARIQSQLDEALTHAHQLEQKNAMLQLVCSIGSLLAISTTAVLVSGMWDKHRN
;
A
#
# COMPACT_ATOMS: atom_id res chain seq x y z
N MET A 1 21.35 -4.35 -4.50
CA MET A 1 21.21 -2.89 -4.70
C MET A 1 22.10 -2.33 -5.81
N ILE A 2 23.38 -2.73 -5.90
CA ILE A 2 24.30 -2.31 -6.99
C ILE A 2 23.68 -2.57 -8.38
N ASN A 3 23.20 -3.80 -8.65
CA ASN A 3 22.51 -4.15 -9.90
C ASN A 3 21.26 -3.28 -10.18
N ILE A 4 20.53 -2.86 -9.15
CA ILE A 4 19.30 -2.06 -9.29
C ILE A 4 19.64 -0.60 -9.58
N SER A 5 20.62 -0.02 -8.87
CA SER A 5 21.08 1.35 -9.10
C SER A 5 21.67 1.53 -10.49
N LEU A 6 22.48 0.58 -10.95
CA LEU A 6 23.06 0.60 -12.29
C LEU A 6 21.98 0.42 -13.36
N LYS A 7 21.01 -0.49 -13.17
CA LYS A 7 19.87 -0.67 -14.08
C LYS A 7 19.04 0.62 -14.25
N ASN A 8 18.87 1.41 -13.20
CA ASN A 8 18.14 2.68 -13.25
C ASN A 8 18.90 3.80 -13.99
N GLU A 9 20.23 3.83 -13.92
CA GLU A 9 21.03 4.76 -14.74
C GLU A 9 21.07 4.36 -16.22
N THR A 10 21.17 3.06 -16.53
CA THR A 10 21.14 2.58 -17.92
C THR A 10 19.78 2.82 -18.58
N LEU A 11 18.68 2.53 -17.88
CA LEU A 11 17.32 2.82 -18.36
C LEU A 11 17.07 4.32 -18.55
N ALA A 12 17.62 5.18 -17.67
CA ALA A 12 17.52 6.63 -17.84
C ALA A 12 18.28 7.12 -19.08
N ARG A 13 19.43 6.51 -19.42
CA ARG A 13 20.21 6.83 -20.62
C ARG A 13 19.55 6.34 -21.91
N GLU A 14 18.99 5.13 -21.92
CA GLU A 14 18.27 4.60 -23.10
C GLU A 14 16.98 5.37 -23.41
N HIS A 15 16.27 5.85 -22.37
CA HIS A 15 15.00 6.56 -22.56
C HIS A 15 15.17 8.00 -23.07
N TRP A 16 16.37 8.59 -22.93
CA TRP A 16 16.68 9.94 -23.44
C TRP A 16 17.54 9.94 -24.73
N GLY A 17 18.11 8.81 -25.14
CA GLY A 17 19.03 8.73 -26.29
C GLY A 17 18.49 8.07 -27.57
N GLY A 18 17.29 7.46 -27.56
CA GLY A 18 16.88 6.55 -28.64
C GLY A 18 16.11 7.19 -29.81
N LYS A 19 16.79 7.91 -30.73
CA LYS A 19 16.26 8.17 -32.08
C LYS A 19 16.43 6.89 -32.91
N ARG A 20 15.37 6.07 -33.02
CA ARG A 20 15.39 4.81 -33.79
C ARG A 20 15.28 5.08 -35.30
N GLU A 21 16.38 4.88 -36.01
CA GLU A 21 16.36 4.64 -37.45
C GLU A 21 15.71 3.26 -37.72
N ARG A 22 14.66 3.23 -38.54
CA ARG A 22 14.04 2.00 -39.04
C ARG A 22 14.70 1.64 -40.37
N GLY A 23 15.67 0.73 -40.33
CA GLY A 23 16.11 -0.03 -41.50
C GLY A 23 15.22 -1.25 -41.67
N GLY A 24 14.45 -1.31 -42.76
CA GLY A 24 13.63 -2.45 -43.12
C GLY A 24 14.48 -3.61 -43.65
N LYS A 25 14.04 -4.84 -43.39
CA LYS A 25 14.33 -6.01 -44.23
C LYS A 25 13.25 -7.08 -44.01
N ASN A 26 12.57 -7.40 -45.11
CA ASN A 26 11.75 -8.58 -45.30
C ASN A 26 12.65 -9.84 -45.34
N SER A 27 12.19 -10.94 -44.76
CA SER A 27 12.31 -12.29 -45.33
C SER A 27 11.37 -13.22 -44.58
N GLY A 28 10.67 -14.05 -45.36
CA GLY A 28 9.57 -14.88 -44.90
C GLY A 28 9.99 -16.06 -44.03
N VAL A 29 9.00 -16.61 -43.33
CA VAL A 29 9.11 -17.85 -42.60
C VAL A 29 7.89 -18.71 -42.93
N SER A 30 8.20 -19.86 -43.53
CA SER A 30 7.36 -21.00 -43.80
C SER A 30 6.91 -21.68 -42.51
N SER A 31 5.65 -22.13 -42.51
CA SER A 31 4.98 -22.86 -41.44
C SER A 31 5.34 -24.35 -41.47
N GLU A 32 5.96 -24.86 -40.40
CA GLU A 32 5.88 -26.28 -40.03
C GLU A 32 5.35 -26.37 -38.60
N CYS A 33 4.17 -26.98 -38.47
CA CYS A 33 3.55 -27.37 -37.21
C CYS A 33 3.99 -28.79 -36.89
N GLY A 34 4.82 -28.96 -35.84
CA GLY A 34 5.23 -30.25 -35.30
C GLY A 34 5.02 -30.29 -33.79
N ALA A 35 4.34 -31.33 -33.32
CA ALA A 35 3.94 -31.53 -31.93
C ALA A 35 5.13 -31.92 -31.05
N ASP A 36 5.52 -31.07 -30.10
CA ASP A 36 6.39 -31.41 -28.95
C ASP A 36 6.18 -30.38 -27.82
N SER A 37 5.25 -30.64 -26.89
CA SER A 37 4.84 -29.64 -25.88
C SER A 37 5.28 -29.91 -24.43
N MET A 38 6.22 -30.83 -24.18
CA MET A 38 6.73 -31.07 -22.81
C MET A 38 8.21 -30.71 -22.57
N GLY A 39 8.98 -30.29 -23.58
CA GLY A 39 10.37 -29.83 -23.42
C GLY A 39 10.55 -28.35 -23.00
N GLY A 40 9.48 -27.55 -23.06
CA GLY A 40 9.58 -26.09 -23.02
C GLY A 40 9.99 -25.47 -21.67
N SER A 41 9.75 -26.13 -20.52
CA SER A 41 10.04 -25.48 -19.22
C SER A 41 11.55 -25.41 -18.90
N VAL A 42 12.32 -26.42 -19.35
CA VAL A 42 13.77 -26.49 -19.10
C VAL A 42 14.53 -25.46 -19.96
N GLU A 43 14.10 -25.23 -21.20
CA GLU A 43 14.70 -24.20 -22.07
C GLU A 43 14.40 -22.78 -21.60
N VAL A 44 13.18 -22.51 -21.11
CA VAL A 44 12.84 -21.20 -20.54
C VAL A 44 13.71 -20.89 -19.32
N GLY A 45 13.97 -21.88 -18.46
CA GLY A 45 14.88 -21.73 -17.32
C GLY A 45 16.31 -21.37 -17.75
N ARG A 46 16.89 -22.12 -18.69
CA ARG A 46 18.25 -21.84 -19.21
C ARG A 46 18.36 -20.48 -19.89
N ALA A 47 17.34 -20.07 -20.65
CA ALA A 47 17.32 -18.76 -21.31
C ALA A 47 17.23 -17.61 -20.30
N GLN A 48 16.47 -17.77 -19.21
CA GLN A 48 16.42 -16.80 -18.12
C GLN A 48 17.75 -16.70 -17.37
N GLU A 49 18.38 -17.85 -17.08
CA GLU A 49 19.67 -17.92 -16.41
C GLU A 49 20.80 -17.30 -17.26
N ALA A 50 20.84 -17.59 -18.56
CA ALA A 50 21.79 -16.95 -19.48
C ALA A 50 21.62 -15.42 -19.54
N ARG A 51 20.36 -14.93 -19.55
CA ARG A 51 20.08 -13.48 -19.50
C ARG A 51 20.50 -12.86 -18.16
N ARG A 52 20.36 -13.60 -17.05
CA ARG A 52 20.82 -13.17 -15.74
C ARG A 52 22.34 -13.04 -15.73
N LEU A 53 23.07 -14.06 -16.18
CA LEU A 53 24.53 -14.05 -16.27
C LEU A 53 25.05 -12.92 -17.17
N ALA A 54 24.42 -12.70 -18.33
CA ALA A 54 24.80 -11.60 -19.23
C ALA A 54 24.61 -10.22 -18.58
N ARG A 55 23.55 -10.04 -17.76
CA ARG A 55 23.34 -8.80 -16.99
C ARG A 55 24.37 -8.64 -15.89
N GLU A 56 24.70 -9.72 -15.18
CA GLU A 56 25.73 -9.70 -14.14
C GLU A 56 27.09 -9.31 -14.74
N GLN A 57 27.46 -9.88 -15.89
CA GLN A 57 28.68 -9.52 -16.62
C GLN A 57 28.68 -8.06 -17.10
N SER A 58 27.58 -7.59 -17.70
CA SER A 58 27.46 -6.19 -18.14
C SER A 58 27.57 -5.22 -16.94
N THR A 59 27.00 -5.60 -15.80
CA THR A 59 27.08 -4.77 -14.59
C THR A 59 28.49 -4.77 -14.00
N GLN A 60 29.17 -5.92 -14.02
CA GLN A 60 30.58 -6.02 -13.63
C GLN A 60 31.48 -5.17 -14.55
N GLN A 61 31.28 -5.21 -15.86
CA GLN A 61 32.02 -4.35 -16.80
C GLN A 61 31.74 -2.87 -16.56
N ALA A 62 30.49 -2.48 -16.30
CA ALA A 62 30.14 -1.11 -15.95
C ALA A 62 30.86 -0.67 -14.66
N LEU A 63 30.89 -1.52 -13.63
CA LEU A 63 31.60 -1.25 -12.38
C LEU A 63 33.11 -1.13 -12.58
N GLN A 64 33.71 -1.96 -13.44
CA GLN A 64 35.13 -1.90 -13.77
C GLN A 64 35.50 -0.64 -14.55
N SER A 65 34.56 -0.01 -15.26
CA SER A 65 34.79 1.24 -15.98
C SER A 65 34.76 2.49 -15.11
N LEU A 66 34.29 2.40 -13.86
CA LEU A 66 34.17 3.55 -12.96
C LEU A 66 35.53 3.92 -12.36
N THR A 67 35.81 5.21 -12.27
CA THR A 67 36.98 5.70 -11.54
C THR A 67 36.84 5.41 -10.03
N PRO A 68 37.94 5.30 -9.26
CA PRO A 68 37.87 5.09 -7.81
C PRO A 68 37.06 6.15 -7.04
N ALA A 69 36.95 7.36 -7.59
CA ALA A 69 36.13 8.44 -7.01
C ALA A 69 34.63 8.22 -7.27
N GLU A 70 34.25 7.83 -8.49
CA GLU A 70 32.87 7.49 -8.84
C GLU A 70 32.38 6.25 -8.10
N LEU A 71 33.24 5.22 -8.00
CA LEU A 71 32.93 4.01 -7.25
C LEU A 71 32.67 4.33 -5.77
N ARG A 72 33.51 5.16 -5.13
CA ARG A 72 33.28 5.63 -3.76
C ARG A 72 31.96 6.39 -3.62
N LYS A 73 31.63 7.26 -4.57
CA LYS A 73 30.36 8.01 -4.58
C LYS A 73 29.14 7.07 -4.74
N LEU A 74 29.24 6.07 -5.61
CA LEU A 74 28.20 5.06 -5.83
C LEU A 74 28.02 4.19 -4.58
N LEU A 75 29.10 3.72 -3.98
CA LEU A 75 29.07 2.92 -2.74
C LEU A 75 28.45 3.71 -1.58
N GLY A 76 28.85 4.97 -1.39
CA GLY A 76 28.26 5.83 -0.35
C GLY A 76 26.75 6.04 -0.55
N LYS A 77 26.30 6.21 -1.81
CA LYS A 77 24.87 6.31 -2.13
C LYS A 77 24.12 5.00 -1.83
N LEU A 78 24.69 3.86 -2.21
CA LEU A 78 24.10 2.55 -1.96
C LEU A 78 24.01 2.23 -0.47
N GLU A 79 25.01 2.63 0.30
CA GLU A 79 25.01 2.51 1.76
C GLU A 79 23.91 3.38 2.37
N THR A 80 23.75 4.63 1.92
CA THR A 80 22.64 5.49 2.39
C THR A 80 21.26 4.94 2.01
N ASP A 81 21.10 4.41 0.79
CA ASP A 81 19.84 3.83 0.33
C ASP A 81 19.52 2.53 1.10
N ALA A 82 20.54 1.72 1.41
CA ALA A 82 20.40 0.52 2.23
C ALA A 82 20.05 0.86 3.69
N LEU A 83 20.67 1.90 4.25
CA LEU A 83 20.35 2.41 5.58
C LEU A 83 18.92 2.97 5.61
N GLU A 84 18.50 3.70 4.58
CA GLU A 84 17.13 4.21 4.47
C GLU A 84 16.12 3.06 4.38
N LEU A 85 16.37 2.06 3.52
CA LEU A 85 15.49 0.90 3.36
C LEU A 85 15.39 0.07 4.64
N SER A 86 16.52 -0.17 5.32
CA SER A 86 16.54 -0.89 6.60
C SER A 86 15.86 -0.08 7.72
N SER A 87 15.91 1.26 7.67
CA SER A 87 15.18 2.12 8.60
C SER A 87 13.66 2.12 8.37
N MET A 88 13.21 1.86 7.13
CA MET A 88 11.78 1.73 6.82
C MET A 88 11.21 0.36 7.19
N ARG A 89 12.08 -0.67 7.33
CA ARG A 89 11.67 -2.00 7.75
C ARG A 89 11.19 -1.95 9.21
N PRO A 90 9.99 -2.48 9.52
CA PRO A 90 9.58 -2.67 10.91
C PRO A 90 10.59 -3.55 11.65
N LYS A 91 11.04 -3.11 12.83
CA LYS A 91 11.98 -3.87 13.69
C LYS A 91 11.29 -4.94 14.55
N ASP A 92 9.99 -5.13 14.35
CA ASP A 92 9.17 -6.05 15.12
C ASP A 92 9.49 -7.50 14.74
N SER A 93 9.75 -8.37 15.73
CA SER A 93 10.19 -9.77 15.52
C SER A 93 9.16 -10.67 14.84
N TYR A 94 7.88 -10.29 14.84
CA TYR A 94 6.79 -11.06 14.22
C TYR A 94 6.53 -10.69 12.76
N VAL A 95 7.34 -9.81 12.17
CA VAL A 95 7.21 -9.39 10.77
C VAL A 95 8.07 -10.31 9.92
N TYR A 96 7.42 -11.12 9.09
CA TYR A 96 8.05 -12.00 8.13
C TYR A 96 8.32 -11.24 6.83
N ASP A 97 9.52 -11.40 6.29
CA ASP A 97 9.81 -10.90 4.95
C ASP A 97 9.03 -11.71 3.92
N PHE A 98 8.54 -11.02 2.89
CA PHE A 98 7.93 -11.68 1.75
C PHE A 98 8.96 -12.59 1.07
N SER A 99 8.55 -13.82 0.73
CA SER A 99 9.44 -14.82 0.16
C SER A 99 10.19 -14.29 -1.07
N GLU A 100 11.52 -14.26 -1.00
CA GLU A 100 12.38 -13.80 -2.08
C GLU A 100 12.19 -14.65 -3.35
N ALA A 101 12.07 -15.98 -3.19
CA ALA A 101 11.81 -16.89 -4.31
C ALA A 101 10.50 -16.54 -5.05
N LEU A 102 9.47 -16.11 -4.32
CA LEU A 102 8.21 -15.68 -4.92
C LEU A 102 8.31 -14.30 -5.58
N ASP A 103 9.06 -13.36 -4.98
CA ASP A 103 9.32 -12.05 -5.61
C ASP A 103 10.13 -12.21 -6.90
N ASP A 104 11.15 -13.05 -6.90
CA ASP A 104 11.99 -13.34 -8.07
C ASP A 104 11.18 -14.01 -9.19
N TYR A 105 10.37 -15.02 -8.85
CA TYR A 105 9.50 -15.69 -9.80
C TYR A 105 8.52 -14.71 -10.47
N THR A 106 7.94 -13.81 -9.68
CA THR A 106 6.95 -12.84 -10.19
C THR A 106 7.57 -11.56 -10.75
N GLN A 107 8.89 -11.37 -10.59
CA GLN A 107 9.58 -10.12 -10.89
C GLN A 107 9.40 -9.68 -12.34
N SER A 108 9.59 -10.62 -13.27
CA SER A 108 9.53 -10.35 -14.71
C SER A 108 8.14 -9.87 -15.16
N TYR A 109 7.09 -10.47 -14.59
CA TYR A 109 5.71 -10.10 -14.81
C TYR A 109 5.38 -8.74 -14.21
N ASP A 110 5.77 -8.53 -12.95
CA ASP A 110 5.52 -7.28 -12.23
C ASP A 110 6.21 -6.09 -12.93
N ASP A 111 7.48 -6.23 -13.31
CA ASP A 111 8.26 -5.18 -13.99
C ASP A 111 7.66 -4.84 -15.36
N ALA A 112 7.20 -5.83 -16.13
CA ALA A 112 6.62 -5.60 -17.44
C ALA A 112 5.35 -4.74 -17.34
N ILE A 113 4.45 -5.06 -16.42
CA ILE A 113 3.20 -4.32 -16.23
C ILE A 113 3.45 -2.95 -15.62
N ILE A 114 4.34 -2.83 -14.62
CA ILE A 114 4.74 -1.53 -14.06
C ILE A 114 5.26 -0.63 -15.17
N SER A 115 6.17 -1.13 -16.00
CA SER A 115 6.74 -0.36 -17.10
C SER A 115 5.66 0.11 -18.06
N LEU A 116 4.71 -0.76 -18.43
CA LEU A 116 3.59 -0.44 -19.31
C LEU A 116 2.69 0.64 -18.71
N MET A 117 2.26 0.47 -17.46
CA MET A 117 1.33 1.38 -16.79
C MET A 117 1.96 2.74 -16.51
N GLN A 118 3.27 2.81 -16.27
CA GLN A 118 3.99 4.06 -16.03
C GLN A 118 4.54 4.75 -17.29
N ARG A 119 4.24 4.24 -18.51
CA ARG A 119 4.63 4.93 -19.76
C ARG A 119 4.01 6.32 -19.89
N GLN A 120 2.79 6.50 -19.39
CA GLN A 120 2.05 7.77 -19.49
C GLN A 120 1.85 8.38 -18.10
N THR A 121 2.58 9.45 -17.79
CA THR A 121 2.50 10.16 -16.49
C THR A 121 2.05 11.61 -16.65
N GLY A 122 1.00 11.85 -17.44
CA GLY A 122 0.39 13.17 -17.58
C GLY A 122 -0.36 13.61 -16.32
N ARG A 123 -0.58 14.92 -16.15
CA ARG A 123 -1.31 15.48 -14.98
C ARG A 123 -2.73 14.92 -14.85
N ALA A 124 -3.46 14.79 -15.96
CA ALA A 124 -4.80 14.23 -15.98
C ALA A 124 -4.82 12.75 -15.54
N VAL A 125 -3.87 11.96 -16.07
CA VAL A 125 -3.70 10.55 -15.72
C VAL A 125 -3.39 10.39 -14.23
N TYR A 126 -2.52 11.23 -13.69
CA TYR A 126 -2.22 11.26 -12.26
C TYR A 126 -3.46 11.65 -11.42
N ALA A 127 -4.20 12.68 -11.83
CA ALA A 127 -5.44 13.05 -11.14
C ALA A 127 -6.45 11.89 -11.13
N LEU A 128 -6.55 11.16 -12.24
CA LEU A 128 -7.42 9.99 -12.36
C LEU A 128 -6.96 8.84 -11.45
N SER A 129 -5.66 8.56 -11.35
CA SER A 129 -5.16 7.52 -10.44
C SER A 129 -5.33 7.90 -8.96
N VAL A 130 -5.19 9.19 -8.62
CA VAL A 130 -5.52 9.69 -7.29
C VAL A 130 -7.02 9.57 -7.01
N PHE A 131 -7.88 9.89 -7.98
CA PHE A 131 -9.34 9.77 -7.84
C PHE A 131 -9.77 8.34 -7.52
N PHE A 132 -9.35 7.35 -8.32
CA PHE A 132 -9.71 5.95 -8.05
C PHE A 132 -9.10 5.41 -6.76
N SER A 133 -7.89 5.86 -6.40
CA SER A 133 -7.29 5.54 -5.10
C SER A 133 -8.07 6.14 -3.92
N ALA A 134 -8.67 7.33 -4.09
CA ALA A 134 -9.49 7.97 -3.08
C ALA A 134 -10.87 7.33 -2.96
N LEU A 135 -11.48 6.95 -4.10
CA LEU A 135 -12.77 6.27 -4.15
C LEU A 135 -12.73 4.93 -3.36
N THR A 136 -11.62 4.21 -3.46
CA THR A 136 -11.38 2.93 -2.78
C THR A 136 -10.60 3.03 -1.48
N ALA A 137 -10.43 4.25 -0.94
CA ALA A 137 -9.91 4.43 0.40
C ALA A 137 -10.90 3.85 1.41
N ILE A 138 -10.45 3.09 2.41
CA ILE A 138 -11.37 2.46 3.38
C ILE A 138 -12.20 3.52 4.12
N GLU A 139 -11.59 4.67 4.36
CA GLU A 139 -12.16 5.86 5.00
C GLU A 139 -13.41 6.38 4.28
N SER A 140 -13.53 6.15 2.97
CA SER A 140 -14.68 6.61 2.18
C SER A 140 -15.96 5.83 2.48
N ALA A 141 -15.88 4.61 3.03
CA ALA A 141 -17.05 3.76 3.27
C ALA A 141 -17.41 3.61 4.75
N ILE A 142 -16.51 3.90 5.68
CA ILE A 142 -16.71 3.61 7.12
C ILE A 142 -17.90 4.37 7.73
N TRP A 143 -18.23 5.54 7.21
CA TRP A 143 -19.39 6.33 7.66
C TRP A 143 -20.71 5.86 7.06
N MET A 144 -20.67 5.00 6.03
CA MET A 144 -21.84 4.56 5.29
C MET A 144 -22.90 3.89 6.19
N PRO A 145 -22.57 2.92 7.08
CA PRO A 145 -23.60 2.30 7.92
C PRO A 145 -24.29 3.30 8.84
N PHE A 146 -23.54 4.23 9.44
CA PHE A 146 -24.10 5.26 10.30
C PHE A 146 -25.10 6.16 9.56
N VAL A 147 -24.74 6.60 8.35
CA VAL A 147 -25.63 7.41 7.52
C VAL A 147 -26.85 6.61 7.07
N LEU A 148 -26.69 5.36 6.67
CA LEU A 148 -27.80 4.50 6.24
C LEU A 148 -28.78 4.22 7.39
N PHE A 149 -28.30 3.90 8.60
CA PHE A 149 -29.16 3.79 9.78
C PHE A 149 -29.89 5.11 10.09
N SER A 150 -29.20 6.25 9.98
CA SER A 150 -29.82 7.57 10.20
C SER A 150 -30.89 7.93 9.16
N LEU A 151 -30.83 7.34 7.98
CA LEU A 151 -31.80 7.50 6.90
C LEU A 151 -32.94 6.47 6.96
N GLY A 152 -32.85 5.47 7.84
CA GLY A 152 -33.83 4.38 7.97
C GLY A 152 -33.64 3.23 6.98
N TYR A 153 -32.48 3.16 6.30
CA TYR A 153 -32.12 2.07 5.38
C TYR A 153 -31.47 0.91 6.14
N ASP A 154 -32.18 0.34 7.11
CA ASP A 154 -31.59 -0.56 8.11
C ASP A 154 -31.00 -1.84 7.51
N ARG A 155 -31.63 -2.39 6.48
CA ARG A 155 -31.16 -3.61 5.80
C ARG A 155 -29.81 -3.36 5.13
N PHE A 156 -29.73 -2.28 4.36
CA PHE A 156 -28.49 -1.86 3.73
C PHE A 156 -27.45 -1.51 4.80
N ALA A 157 -27.80 -0.74 5.82
CA ALA A 157 -26.90 -0.39 6.91
C ALA A 157 -26.32 -1.63 7.62
N THR A 158 -27.13 -2.67 7.81
CA THR A 158 -26.73 -3.94 8.42
C THR A 158 -25.75 -4.69 7.52
N ILE A 159 -26.05 -4.84 6.23
CA ILE A 159 -25.16 -5.47 5.25
C ILE A 159 -23.82 -4.72 5.20
N ALA A 160 -23.87 -3.39 5.12
CA ALA A 160 -22.69 -2.53 5.09
C ALA A 160 -21.87 -2.66 6.38
N THR A 161 -22.51 -2.73 7.55
CA THR A 161 -21.81 -2.92 8.83
C THR A 161 -20.98 -4.20 8.83
N HIS A 162 -21.58 -5.33 8.46
CA HIS A 162 -20.90 -6.64 8.50
C HIS A 162 -19.77 -6.75 7.48
N LEU A 163 -20.01 -6.34 6.22
CA LEU A 163 -19.00 -6.39 5.17
C LEU A 163 -17.83 -5.43 5.43
N LEU A 164 -18.11 -4.20 5.88
CA LEU A 164 -17.06 -3.22 6.18
C LEU A 164 -16.30 -3.56 7.46
N LEU A 165 -16.94 -4.18 8.45
CA LEU A 165 -16.27 -4.66 9.66
C LEU A 165 -15.31 -5.81 9.32
N ALA A 166 -15.77 -6.79 8.54
CA ALA A 166 -14.91 -7.86 8.03
C ALA A 166 -13.73 -7.29 7.23
N LEU A 167 -13.97 -6.33 6.34
CA LEU A 167 -12.92 -5.64 5.58
C LEU A 167 -11.91 -4.95 6.50
N ALA A 168 -12.39 -4.19 7.49
CA ALA A 168 -11.54 -3.44 8.40
C ALA A 168 -10.65 -4.34 9.27
N LEU A 169 -11.14 -5.50 9.67
CA LEU A 169 -10.40 -6.48 10.48
C LEU A 169 -9.42 -7.29 9.61
N ILE A 170 -9.93 -7.99 8.62
CA ILE A 170 -9.16 -8.99 7.88
C ILE A 170 -8.08 -8.34 7.00
N SER A 171 -8.35 -7.16 6.41
CA SER A 171 -7.39 -6.52 5.49
C SER A 171 -6.11 -5.97 6.15
N GLN A 172 -6.05 -5.91 7.48
CA GLN A 172 -4.84 -5.52 8.21
C GLN A 172 -3.90 -6.69 8.44
N ILE A 173 -4.46 -7.88 8.63
CA ILE A 173 -3.73 -9.06 9.11
C ILE A 173 -2.53 -9.36 8.21
N PRO A 174 -2.67 -9.56 6.88
CA PRO A 174 -1.53 -9.91 6.05
C PRO A 174 -0.49 -8.80 5.96
N LYS A 175 -0.92 -7.52 5.95
CA LYS A 175 0.00 -6.37 5.88
C LYS A 175 0.90 -6.22 7.11
N ARG A 176 0.46 -6.75 8.25
CA ARG A 176 1.21 -6.67 9.51
C ARG A 176 2.22 -7.79 9.62
N PHE A 177 1.90 -8.97 9.12
CA PHE A 177 2.78 -10.14 9.18
C PHE A 177 3.71 -10.28 7.98
N LEU A 178 3.33 -9.79 6.80
CA LEU A 178 4.12 -9.92 5.58
C LEU A 178 4.66 -8.55 5.17
N TRP A 179 5.97 -8.38 5.27
CA TRP A 179 6.67 -7.20 4.79
C TRP A 179 7.18 -7.41 3.37
N ARG A 180 6.57 -6.72 2.41
CA ARG A 180 7.07 -6.58 1.04
C ARG A 180 7.42 -5.11 0.78
N PRO A 181 8.68 -4.77 0.47
CA PRO A 181 9.05 -3.39 0.15
C PRO A 181 8.31 -2.93 -1.10
N ARG A 182 7.87 -1.68 -1.15
CA ARG A 182 7.11 -1.19 -2.31
C ARG A 182 8.00 -1.02 -3.56
N PRO A 183 7.42 -1.06 -4.77
CA PRO A 183 8.18 -0.90 -6.02
C PRO A 183 9.08 0.34 -6.03
N TRP A 184 8.60 1.46 -5.49
CA TRP A 184 9.37 2.70 -5.42
C TRP A 184 10.51 2.68 -4.41
N MET A 185 10.42 1.87 -3.34
CA MET A 185 11.45 1.79 -2.30
C MET A 185 12.71 1.13 -2.81
N ILE A 186 12.57 0.20 -3.75
CA ILE A 186 13.69 -0.51 -4.40
C ILE A 186 13.90 -0.07 -5.85
N GLY A 187 13.39 1.11 -6.22
CA GLY A 187 13.63 1.69 -7.55
C GLY A 187 13.08 0.88 -8.74
N ARG A 188 12.12 -0.03 -8.53
CA ARG A 188 11.42 -0.77 -9.62
C ARG A 188 10.30 0.05 -10.27
N ALA A 189 9.79 1.07 -9.59
CA ALA A 189 8.79 1.99 -10.14
C ALA A 189 9.07 3.44 -9.72
N LYS A 190 8.53 4.40 -10.47
CA LYS A 190 8.52 5.81 -10.05
C LYS A 190 7.53 5.98 -8.89
N GLY A 191 8.04 6.32 -7.71
CA GLY A 191 7.23 6.56 -6.51
C GLY A 191 6.54 7.91 -6.54
N ILE A 192 5.36 7.97 -7.15
CA ILE A 192 4.57 9.22 -7.18
C ILE A 192 4.00 9.53 -5.78
N ARG A 193 3.66 8.48 -5.01
CA ARG A 193 3.25 8.59 -3.61
C ARG A 193 4.08 7.67 -2.72
N LYS A 194 4.85 8.27 -1.80
CA LYS A 194 5.70 7.53 -0.85
C LYS A 194 4.93 7.24 0.44
N ASP A 195 4.72 5.96 0.73
CA ASP A 195 4.10 5.45 1.95
C ASP A 195 4.93 4.25 2.43
N PRO A 196 5.69 4.37 3.54
CA PRO A 196 6.69 3.40 3.97
C PRO A 196 6.07 2.17 4.67
N THR A 197 4.97 1.65 4.14
CA THR A 197 4.31 0.45 4.67
C THR A 197 4.41 -0.71 3.70
N SER A 198 4.19 -1.94 4.17
CA SER A 198 4.17 -3.13 3.33
C SER A 198 3.23 -2.96 2.13
N SER A 199 3.71 -3.34 0.95
CA SER A 199 2.93 -3.30 -0.29
C SER A 199 1.85 -4.40 -0.28
N PHE A 200 2.23 -5.62 0.05
CA PHE A 200 1.36 -6.79 -0.05
C PHE A 200 0.37 -6.93 1.12
N PRO A 201 -0.89 -7.30 0.87
CA PRO A 201 -1.65 -7.16 -0.37
C PRO A 201 -2.21 -5.75 -0.54
N SER A 202 -2.72 -5.42 -1.74
CA SER A 202 -3.28 -4.09 -2.02
C SER A 202 -4.67 -3.90 -1.41
N ARG A 203 -4.75 -3.16 -0.29
CA ARG A 203 -6.03 -2.85 0.37
C ARG A 203 -7.03 -2.12 -0.53
N GLY A 204 -6.58 -1.17 -1.35
CA GLY A 204 -7.48 -0.44 -2.25
C GLY A 204 -8.19 -1.38 -3.23
N VAL A 205 -7.49 -2.40 -3.72
CA VAL A 205 -8.08 -3.40 -4.60
C VAL A 205 -9.01 -4.35 -3.84
N THR A 206 -8.69 -4.69 -2.58
CA THR A 206 -9.63 -5.37 -1.67
C THR A 206 -10.93 -4.57 -1.51
N CYS A 207 -10.84 -3.25 -1.27
CA CYS A 207 -12.01 -2.36 -1.20
C CYS A 207 -12.79 -2.32 -2.52
N ALA A 208 -12.10 -2.35 -3.68
CA ALA A 208 -12.72 -2.35 -5.00
C ALA A 208 -13.63 -3.56 -5.27
N ILE A 209 -13.45 -4.66 -4.53
CA ILE A 209 -14.36 -5.81 -4.55
C ILE A 209 -15.51 -5.63 -3.55
N VAL A 210 -15.18 -5.26 -2.31
CA VAL A 210 -16.15 -5.21 -1.21
C VAL A 210 -17.18 -4.11 -1.40
N PHE A 211 -16.77 -2.91 -1.84
CA PHE A 211 -17.65 -1.74 -1.96
C PHE A 211 -18.82 -1.93 -2.93
N PRO A 212 -18.59 -2.28 -4.22
CA PRO A 212 -19.70 -2.45 -5.16
C PRO A 212 -20.63 -3.58 -4.73
N LEU A 213 -20.09 -4.68 -4.19
CA LEU A 213 -20.93 -5.76 -3.67
C LEU A 213 -21.79 -5.30 -2.49
N THR A 214 -21.22 -4.54 -1.56
CA THR A 214 -21.94 -3.98 -0.41
C THR A 214 -23.10 -3.09 -0.87
N ILE A 215 -22.85 -2.22 -1.86
CA ILE A 215 -23.86 -1.31 -2.41
C ILE A 215 -24.97 -2.08 -3.11
N LEU A 216 -24.63 -3.01 -3.99
CA LEU A 216 -25.61 -3.75 -4.78
C LEU A 216 -26.47 -4.67 -3.89
N LEU A 217 -25.87 -5.41 -2.95
CA LEU A 217 -26.62 -6.22 -1.98
C LEU A 217 -27.53 -5.36 -1.10
N GLY A 218 -27.04 -4.18 -0.71
CA GLY A 218 -27.83 -3.21 0.04
C GLY A 218 -29.06 -2.72 -0.73
N ILE A 219 -28.89 -2.39 -2.01
CA ILE A 219 -29.99 -1.98 -2.90
C ILE A 219 -31.00 -3.11 -3.07
N GLU A 220 -30.55 -4.36 -3.29
CA GLU A 220 -31.44 -5.52 -3.40
C GLU A 220 -32.25 -5.73 -2.12
N ALA A 221 -31.59 -5.65 -0.96
CA ALA A 221 -32.24 -5.87 0.33
C ALA A 221 -33.30 -4.80 0.64
N GLU A 222 -33.04 -3.55 0.24
CA GLU A 222 -33.95 -2.43 0.49
C GLU A 222 -35.10 -2.38 -0.53
N THR A 223 -34.82 -2.60 -1.80
CA THR A 223 -35.83 -2.50 -2.87
C THR A 223 -36.62 -3.80 -3.08
N GLY A 224 -36.10 -4.93 -2.61
CA GLY A 224 -36.62 -6.26 -2.91
C GLY A 224 -36.44 -6.70 -4.37
N ARG A 225 -35.82 -5.86 -5.21
CA ARG A 225 -35.57 -6.15 -6.62
C ARG A 225 -34.23 -6.85 -6.76
N ARG A 226 -34.23 -8.01 -7.40
CA ARG A 226 -32.98 -8.70 -7.75
C ARG A 226 -32.28 -7.93 -8.85
N ILE A 227 -31.02 -7.60 -8.61
CA ILE A 227 -30.11 -7.01 -9.57
C ILE A 227 -29.50 -8.14 -10.39
N PRO A 228 -29.46 -8.03 -11.74
CA PRO A 228 -28.86 -9.07 -12.56
C PRO A 228 -27.39 -9.31 -12.20
N ILE A 229 -26.96 -10.58 -12.18
CA ILE A 229 -25.58 -10.97 -11.88
C ILE A 229 -24.55 -10.27 -12.79
N LEU A 230 -24.92 -9.94 -14.02
CA LEU A 230 -24.06 -9.20 -14.94
C LEU A 230 -23.69 -7.81 -14.39
N VAL A 231 -24.62 -7.12 -13.72
CA VAL A 231 -24.36 -5.80 -13.12
C VAL A 231 -23.35 -5.90 -11.97
N TYR A 232 -23.42 -6.97 -11.17
CA TYR A 232 -22.41 -7.27 -10.15
C TYR A 232 -21.03 -7.46 -10.77
N LEU A 233 -20.92 -8.35 -11.77
CA LEU A 233 -19.65 -8.68 -12.42
C LEU A 233 -19.03 -7.44 -13.08
N VAL A 234 -19.82 -6.66 -13.82
CA VAL A 234 -19.33 -5.45 -14.51
C VAL A 234 -18.89 -4.39 -13.51
N SER A 235 -19.67 -4.13 -12.46
CA SER A 235 -19.34 -3.11 -11.45
C SER A 235 -18.05 -3.44 -10.69
N ILE A 236 -17.89 -4.71 -10.29
CA ILE A 236 -16.68 -5.20 -9.62
C ILE A 236 -15.50 -5.13 -10.58
N LEU A 237 -15.64 -5.66 -11.80
CA LEU A 237 -14.55 -5.71 -12.79
C LEU A 237 -14.03 -4.30 -13.13
N VAL A 238 -14.93 -3.36 -13.39
CA VAL A 238 -14.57 -1.97 -13.72
C VAL A 238 -13.83 -1.32 -12.56
N LEU A 239 -14.37 -1.39 -11.34
CA LEU A 239 -13.74 -0.74 -10.18
C LEU A 239 -12.41 -1.39 -9.81
N VAL A 240 -12.31 -2.72 -9.89
CA VAL A 240 -11.05 -3.45 -9.69
C VAL A 240 -10.03 -3.06 -10.75
N ALA A 241 -10.39 -3.03 -12.03
CA ALA A 241 -9.47 -2.66 -13.11
C ALA A 241 -8.94 -1.22 -12.94
N CYS A 242 -9.83 -0.27 -12.69
CA CYS A 242 -9.45 1.14 -12.47
C CYS A 242 -8.56 1.30 -11.22
N THR A 243 -8.88 0.60 -10.14
CA THR A 243 -8.11 0.68 -8.89
C THR A 243 -6.77 -0.03 -9.02
N PHE A 244 -6.73 -1.22 -9.62
CA PHE A 244 -5.51 -1.95 -9.94
C PHE A 244 -4.55 -1.04 -10.70
N TRP A 245 -5.03 -0.48 -11.82
CA TRP A 245 -4.25 0.43 -12.65
C TRP A 245 -3.76 1.63 -11.83
N ALA A 246 -4.65 2.27 -11.08
CA ALA A 246 -4.31 3.45 -10.28
C ALA A 246 -3.20 3.16 -9.25
N ARG A 247 -3.23 2.00 -8.58
CA ARG A 247 -2.26 1.62 -7.53
C ARG A 247 -0.87 1.27 -8.10
N VAL A 248 -0.83 0.62 -9.27
CA VAL A 248 0.42 0.31 -9.98
C VAL A 248 0.98 1.58 -10.65
N HIS A 249 0.13 2.40 -11.26
CA HIS A 249 0.50 3.66 -11.91
C HIS A 249 1.24 4.61 -10.96
N VAL A 250 0.74 4.80 -9.73
CA VAL A 250 1.40 5.65 -8.73
C VAL A 250 2.67 5.02 -8.12
N GLY A 251 3.02 3.81 -8.55
CA GLY A 251 4.19 3.05 -8.09
C GLY A 251 4.05 2.49 -6.68
N ALA A 252 2.83 2.45 -6.13
CA ALA A 252 2.60 2.12 -4.73
C ALA A 252 2.50 0.61 -4.45
N HIS A 253 2.18 -0.19 -5.47
CA HIS A 253 1.91 -1.64 -5.39
C HIS A 253 2.43 -2.34 -6.63
N TYR A 254 2.85 -3.59 -6.47
CA TYR A 254 3.08 -4.51 -7.59
C TYR A 254 1.75 -5.01 -8.17
N PRO A 255 1.71 -5.42 -9.45
CA PRO A 255 0.59 -6.16 -10.04
C PRO A 255 0.17 -7.37 -9.19
N THR A 256 1.13 -8.16 -8.71
CA THR A 256 0.87 -9.28 -7.79
C THR A 256 0.26 -8.87 -6.45
N ASP A 257 0.60 -7.70 -5.89
CA ASP A 257 -0.07 -7.17 -4.69
C ASP A 257 -1.56 -6.89 -4.95
N ALA A 258 -1.88 -6.41 -6.15
CA ALA A 258 -3.24 -6.14 -6.56
C ALA A 258 -4.04 -7.44 -6.74
N PHE A 259 -3.46 -8.48 -7.34
CA PHE A 259 -4.07 -9.82 -7.36
C PHE A 259 -4.28 -10.41 -5.97
N GLY A 260 -3.28 -10.31 -5.07
CA GLY A 260 -3.45 -10.70 -3.67
C GLY A 260 -4.56 -9.90 -2.98
N GLY A 261 -4.69 -8.62 -3.32
CA GLY A 261 -5.79 -7.76 -2.88
C GLY A 261 -7.16 -8.23 -3.36
N MET A 262 -7.25 -8.77 -4.58
CA MET A 262 -8.48 -9.34 -5.13
C MET A 262 -8.89 -10.61 -4.39
N LEU A 263 -7.96 -11.56 -4.21
CA LEU A 263 -8.21 -12.80 -3.46
C LEU A 263 -8.65 -12.50 -2.03
N LEU A 264 -7.96 -11.55 -1.37
CA LEU A 264 -8.33 -11.10 -0.04
C LEU A 264 -9.72 -10.44 -0.02
N GLY A 265 -10.09 -9.68 -1.06
CA GLY A 265 -11.41 -9.07 -1.18
C GLY A 265 -12.53 -10.10 -1.26
N ILE A 266 -12.33 -11.16 -2.04
CA ILE A 266 -13.27 -12.29 -2.11
C ILE A 266 -13.39 -12.95 -0.73
N PHE A 267 -12.26 -13.23 -0.08
CA PHE A 267 -12.26 -13.83 1.26
C PHE A 267 -12.98 -12.96 2.29
N VAL A 268 -12.74 -11.65 2.29
CA VAL A 268 -13.44 -10.67 3.14
C VAL A 268 -14.95 -10.70 2.93
N VAL A 269 -15.39 -10.73 1.67
CA VAL A 269 -16.81 -10.83 1.32
C VAL A 269 -17.41 -12.12 1.90
N LEU A 270 -16.75 -13.26 1.71
CA LEU A 270 -17.25 -14.54 2.21
C LEU A 270 -17.42 -14.53 3.73
N VAL A 271 -16.42 -14.01 4.46
CA VAL A 271 -16.51 -13.87 5.91
C VAL A 271 -17.59 -12.88 6.34
N GLY A 272 -17.70 -11.73 5.66
CA GLY A 272 -18.74 -10.74 5.98
C GLY A 272 -20.16 -11.25 5.69
N LEU A 273 -20.37 -11.99 4.60
CA LEU A 273 -21.64 -12.67 4.31
C LEU A 273 -21.94 -13.79 5.31
N HIS A 274 -20.92 -14.56 5.72
CA HIS A 274 -21.09 -15.55 6.78
C HIS A 274 -21.47 -14.91 8.10
N SER A 275 -20.82 -13.79 8.46
CA SER A 275 -21.17 -13.00 9.66
C SER A 275 -22.60 -12.46 9.60
N LEU A 276 -23.04 -11.99 8.42
CA LEU A 276 -24.42 -11.58 8.21
C LEU A 276 -25.42 -12.73 8.36
N ARG A 277 -25.12 -13.92 7.81
CA ARG A 277 -25.96 -15.11 8.00
C ARG A 277 -26.01 -15.56 9.45
N PHE A 278 -24.88 -15.51 10.15
CA PHE A 278 -24.83 -15.79 11.58
C PHE A 278 -25.71 -14.80 12.36
N HIS A 279 -25.72 -13.51 11.97
CA HIS A 279 -26.61 -12.51 12.53
C HIS A 279 -28.09 -12.85 12.29
N ASP A 280 -28.46 -13.33 11.09
CA ASP A 280 -29.82 -13.79 10.80
C ASP A 280 -30.21 -15.04 11.62
N LEU A 281 -29.29 -15.97 11.86
CA LEU A 281 -29.50 -17.17 12.68
C LEU A 281 -29.77 -16.83 14.16
N MET A 282 -29.19 -15.74 14.66
CA MET A 282 -29.50 -15.18 15.99
C MET A 282 -30.89 -14.54 16.05
N GLN A 283 -31.72 -14.76 15.03
CA GLN A 283 -33.09 -14.26 14.88
C GLN A 283 -33.20 -12.73 14.96
N CYS A 284 -32.10 -12.02 14.69
CA CYS A 284 -32.08 -10.57 14.47
C CYS A 284 -32.45 -10.21 13.02
N SER A 285 -33.13 -11.11 12.31
CA SER A 285 -33.39 -10.98 10.88
C SER A 285 -34.34 -9.82 10.61
N THR A 286 -34.01 -9.04 9.58
CA THR A 286 -34.76 -7.86 9.11
C THR A 286 -36.03 -8.25 8.35
N ASN A 287 -36.86 -9.17 8.86
CA ASN A 287 -38.17 -9.36 8.23
C ASN A 287 -38.92 -8.02 8.25
N ASN A 288 -39.56 -7.67 7.13
CA ASN A 288 -40.09 -6.32 6.80
C ASN A 288 -41.07 -5.73 7.83
N SER A 289 -41.43 -6.48 8.86
CA SER A 289 -42.27 -6.10 9.99
C SER A 289 -41.50 -5.52 11.19
N MET A 290 -40.21 -5.23 11.04
CA MET A 290 -39.36 -4.83 12.18
C MET A 290 -39.66 -3.44 12.73
N TYR A 291 -40.24 -2.58 11.90
CA TYR A 291 -41.00 -1.43 12.39
C TYR A 291 -42.43 -1.91 12.55
N PRO A 292 -43.01 -1.89 13.76
CA PRO A 292 -44.43 -2.12 13.86
C PRO A 292 -45.20 -1.15 12.99
N SER A 293 -46.14 -1.69 12.23
CA SER A 293 -47.22 -0.90 11.66
C SER A 293 -48.24 -0.47 12.72
N ASP A 294 -48.22 -1.09 13.91
CA ASP A 294 -49.19 -0.83 14.97
C ASP A 294 -48.78 0.39 15.81
N ALA A 295 -49.56 1.47 15.68
CA ALA A 295 -49.40 2.70 16.45
C ALA A 295 -49.40 2.49 17.98
N ALA A 296 -49.98 1.38 18.46
CA ALA A 296 -50.03 1.01 19.87
C ALA A 296 -48.66 0.68 20.50
N ARG A 297 -47.61 0.62 19.70
CA ARG A 297 -46.31 0.09 20.13
C ARG A 297 -45.10 0.98 19.77
N VAL A 298 -45.39 2.21 19.36
CA VAL A 298 -44.40 3.29 19.32
C VAL A 298 -43.80 3.46 20.72
N LEU A 299 -42.49 3.75 20.83
CA LEU A 299 -41.86 4.18 22.08
C LEU A 299 -42.54 5.45 22.59
N THR A 300 -43.55 5.28 23.44
CA THR A 300 -44.15 6.35 24.21
C THR A 300 -43.26 6.66 25.41
N HIS A 301 -43.46 7.86 25.97
CA HIS A 301 -42.78 8.26 27.21
C HIS A 301 -43.01 7.23 28.33
N ASP A 302 -44.19 6.64 28.39
CA ASP A 302 -44.58 5.70 29.45
C ASP A 302 -43.84 4.35 29.33
N ASN A 303 -43.60 3.89 28.10
CA ASN A 303 -42.91 2.62 27.83
C ASN A 303 -41.38 2.79 27.79
N TRP A 304 -40.89 4.03 27.68
CA TRP A 304 -39.46 4.33 27.59
C TRP A 304 -38.69 3.84 28.83
N SER A 305 -39.24 3.94 30.03
CA SER A 305 -38.53 3.56 31.26
C SER A 305 -38.23 2.05 31.32
N ALA A 306 -39.22 1.21 30.95
CA ALA A 306 -39.07 -0.23 30.86
C ALA A 306 -38.09 -0.62 29.73
N ALA A 307 -38.26 -0.03 28.55
CA ALA A 307 -37.36 -0.17 27.40
C ALA A 307 -35.90 0.20 27.75
N ALA A 308 -35.71 1.36 28.37
CA ALA A 308 -34.44 1.91 28.78
C ALA A 308 -33.67 0.95 29.69
N SER A 309 -34.35 0.31 30.64
CA SER A 309 -33.70 -0.63 31.58
C SER A 309 -32.98 -1.81 30.90
N HIS A 310 -33.37 -2.18 29.67
CA HIS A 310 -32.75 -3.25 28.89
C HIS A 310 -31.84 -2.74 27.76
N ILE A 311 -32.20 -1.64 27.10
CA ILE A 311 -31.34 -0.99 26.11
C ILE A 311 -30.03 -0.50 26.75
N TRP A 312 -30.11 0.14 27.91
CA TRP A 312 -28.94 0.78 28.52
C TRP A 312 -27.81 -0.20 28.84
N PRO A 313 -28.07 -1.39 29.43
CA PRO A 313 -27.03 -2.41 29.59
C PRO A 313 -26.41 -2.84 28.26
N ALA A 314 -27.21 -3.07 27.21
CA ALA A 314 -26.68 -3.46 25.90
C ALA A 314 -25.81 -2.37 25.25
N LEU A 315 -26.26 -1.10 25.31
CA LEU A 315 -25.48 0.04 24.86
C LEU A 315 -24.22 0.23 25.68
N LEU A 316 -24.30 0.07 27.00
CA LEU A 316 -23.16 0.18 27.90
C LEU A 316 -22.16 -0.93 27.63
N ILE A 317 -22.59 -2.18 27.49
CA ILE A 317 -21.73 -3.33 27.15
C ILE A 317 -21.10 -3.10 25.78
N GLY A 318 -21.86 -2.70 24.77
CA GLY A 318 -21.30 -2.45 23.43
C GLY A 318 -20.35 -1.27 23.39
N ALA A 319 -20.66 -0.18 24.10
CA ALA A 319 -19.78 0.97 24.25
C ALA A 319 -18.50 0.60 25.03
N LEU A 320 -18.62 -0.17 26.12
CA LEU A 320 -17.49 -0.69 26.88
C LEU A 320 -16.64 -1.62 26.02
N PHE A 321 -17.25 -2.56 25.30
CA PHE A 321 -16.56 -3.48 24.40
C PHE A 321 -15.81 -2.74 23.30
N SER A 322 -16.47 -1.78 22.63
CA SER A 322 -15.86 -0.91 21.62
C SER A 322 -14.71 -0.07 22.22
N SER A 323 -14.89 0.47 23.43
CA SER A 323 -13.87 1.25 24.13
C SER A 323 -12.68 0.40 24.56
N VAL A 324 -12.92 -0.81 25.06
CA VAL A 324 -11.89 -1.79 25.42
C VAL A 324 -11.15 -2.22 24.17
N LEU A 325 -11.82 -2.52 23.06
CA LEU A 325 -11.15 -2.88 21.82
C LEU A 325 -10.32 -1.72 21.27
N ALA A 326 -10.83 -0.49 21.31
CA ALA A 326 -10.10 0.71 20.92
C ALA A 326 -8.89 0.97 21.84
N LEU A 327 -9.04 0.72 23.15
CA LEU A 327 -7.97 0.83 24.14
C LEU A 327 -6.92 -0.26 23.93
N LEU A 328 -7.31 -1.52 23.78
CA LEU A 328 -6.43 -2.64 23.46
C LEU A 328 -5.67 -2.38 22.14
N SER A 329 -6.33 -1.75 21.16
CA SER A 329 -5.71 -1.33 19.90
C SER A 329 -4.77 -0.12 20.03
N ALA A 330 -4.80 0.58 21.16
CA ALA A 330 -3.93 1.72 21.48
C ALA A 330 -2.80 1.36 22.46
N VAL A 331 -2.96 0.32 23.27
CA VAL A 331 -1.97 -0.13 24.26
C VAL A 331 -0.85 -0.91 23.57
N ALA A 332 0.38 -0.66 24.02
CA ALA A 332 1.62 -0.86 23.27
C ALA A 332 2.05 -2.29 22.88
N PRO A 333 1.57 -3.42 23.43
CA PRO A 333 1.94 -4.70 22.83
C PRO A 333 1.16 -4.93 21.51
N VAL A 334 0.08 -4.19 21.26
CA VAL A 334 -0.80 -4.37 20.09
C VAL A 334 -0.79 -3.12 19.22
N HIS A 335 0.39 -2.65 18.79
CA HIS A 335 0.52 -1.68 17.69
C HIS A 335 -0.09 -2.18 16.35
N PHE A 336 -0.62 -3.40 16.34
CA PHE A 336 -1.27 -4.10 15.24
C PHE A 336 -2.39 -3.30 14.55
N TRP A 337 -3.19 -2.53 15.30
CA TRP A 337 -4.46 -1.95 14.80
C TRP A 337 -4.51 -0.41 14.68
N LEU A 338 -3.44 0.30 15.07
CA LEU A 338 -3.43 1.76 15.29
C LEU A 338 -3.94 2.63 14.14
N LYS A 339 -3.75 2.22 12.88
CA LYS A 339 -4.23 3.01 11.73
C LYS A 339 -5.76 3.01 11.62
N ASN A 340 -6.45 2.08 12.26
CA ASN A 340 -7.89 1.86 12.12
C ASN A 340 -8.68 1.97 13.43
N ASN A 341 -8.12 2.53 14.51
CA ASN A 341 -8.83 2.58 15.81
C ASN A 341 -10.22 3.25 15.73
N TYR A 342 -10.36 4.31 14.94
CA TYR A 342 -11.65 4.99 14.73
C TYR A 342 -12.64 4.14 13.89
N VAL A 343 -12.12 3.25 13.06
CA VAL A 343 -12.92 2.36 12.20
C VAL A 343 -13.69 1.37 13.06
N TYR A 344 -13.01 0.75 14.01
CA TYR A 344 -13.66 -0.16 14.97
C TYR A 344 -14.68 0.57 15.82
N GLY A 345 -14.32 1.76 16.31
CA GLY A 345 -15.25 2.60 17.07
C GLY A 345 -16.57 2.86 16.32
N LEU A 346 -16.50 3.24 15.04
CA LEU A 346 -17.69 3.54 14.23
C LEU A 346 -18.49 2.29 13.83
N LEU A 347 -17.82 1.24 13.36
CA LEU A 347 -18.49 0.03 12.89
C LEU A 347 -19.07 -0.81 14.03
N LEU A 348 -18.36 -0.93 15.16
CA LEU A 348 -18.88 -1.63 16.35
C LEU A 348 -20.02 -0.86 17.02
N SER A 349 -19.98 0.48 16.99
CA SER A 349 -21.13 1.28 17.46
C SER A 349 -22.36 1.02 16.58
N SER A 350 -22.19 0.91 15.26
CA SER A 350 -23.29 0.58 14.34
C SER A 350 -23.87 -0.81 14.62
N LEU A 351 -23.01 -1.79 14.90
CA LEU A 351 -23.41 -3.13 15.31
C LEU A 351 -24.14 -3.11 16.67
N THR A 352 -23.65 -2.33 17.63
CA THR A 352 -24.27 -2.15 18.96
C THR A 352 -25.65 -1.54 18.84
N VAL A 353 -25.82 -0.48 18.02
CA VAL A 353 -27.12 0.14 17.76
C VAL A 353 -28.09 -0.88 17.18
N ARG A 354 -27.66 -1.67 16.20
CA ARG A 354 -28.47 -2.74 15.61
C ARG A 354 -28.92 -3.76 16.68
N TYR A 355 -28.00 -4.27 17.50
CA TYR A 355 -28.35 -5.26 18.53
C TYR A 355 -29.23 -4.69 19.65
N ALA A 356 -28.98 -3.45 20.07
CA ALA A 356 -29.71 -2.84 21.18
C ALA A 356 -31.12 -2.40 20.81
N PHE A 357 -31.32 -1.91 19.58
CA PHE A 357 -32.59 -1.30 19.18
C PHE A 357 -33.37 -2.09 18.14
N LEU A 358 -32.70 -2.90 17.33
CA LEU A 358 -33.27 -3.52 16.14
C LEU A 358 -33.14 -5.05 16.17
N CYS A 359 -32.84 -5.67 17.31
CA CYS A 359 -32.91 -7.13 17.46
C CYS A 359 -33.96 -7.51 18.52
N PRO A 360 -35.11 -8.08 18.13
CA PRO A 360 -36.26 -8.21 19.03
C PRO A 360 -36.13 -9.40 20.01
N GLN A 361 -35.39 -10.44 19.61
CA GLN A 361 -35.29 -11.72 20.33
C GLN A 361 -34.04 -11.86 21.21
N ALA A 362 -33.15 -10.87 21.25
CA ALA A 362 -32.12 -10.80 22.29
C ALA A 362 -32.74 -10.72 23.71
N HIS A 363 -34.04 -10.39 23.81
CA HIS A 363 -34.81 -10.32 25.03
C HIS A 363 -35.50 -11.64 25.43
N GLY A 364 -34.85 -12.79 25.24
CA GLY A 364 -35.29 -14.11 25.72
C GLY A 364 -35.52 -14.23 27.24
N PHE A 365 -35.44 -13.13 27.99
CA PHE A 365 -35.85 -12.99 29.40
C PHE A 365 -37.33 -12.61 29.59
N GLY A 366 -38.18 -12.83 28.59
CA GLY A 366 -39.65 -12.73 28.75
C GLY A 366 -40.25 -11.33 28.59
N PHE A 367 -39.58 -10.42 27.89
CA PHE A 367 -40.15 -9.11 27.56
C PHE A 367 -40.42 -8.98 26.07
N ALA A 368 -41.55 -8.34 25.76
CA ALA A 368 -41.98 -8.10 24.39
C ALA A 368 -40.90 -7.34 23.60
N PRO A 369 -40.71 -7.66 22.31
CA PRO A 369 -39.73 -7.02 21.46
C PRO A 369 -39.86 -5.50 21.50
N MET A 370 -38.75 -4.81 21.70
CA MET A 370 -38.72 -3.36 21.60
C MET A 370 -38.88 -2.94 20.16
N GLU A 371 -39.88 -2.11 19.93
CA GLU A 371 -40.23 -1.68 18.59
C GLU A 371 -39.67 -0.30 18.29
N ALA A 372 -39.28 -0.15 17.03
CA ALA A 372 -38.31 0.81 16.56
C ALA A 372 -38.62 2.27 16.95
N LEU A 373 -37.54 3.02 17.26
CA LEU A 373 -37.58 4.47 17.31
C LEU A 373 -38.11 5.01 15.97
N THR A 374 -39.33 5.52 15.95
CA THR A 374 -39.69 6.58 15.02
C THR A 374 -38.86 7.80 15.43
N PHE A 375 -37.67 7.94 14.84
CA PHE A 375 -36.79 9.08 15.05
C PHE A 375 -37.54 10.35 14.65
N GLY A 376 -38.19 10.99 15.63
CA GLY A 376 -38.79 12.31 15.45
C GLY A 376 -37.77 13.27 14.85
N THR A 377 -38.27 14.27 14.11
CA THR A 377 -37.47 15.28 13.40
C THR A 377 -36.33 15.87 14.23
N HIS A 378 -36.47 15.95 15.55
CA HIS A 378 -35.46 16.44 16.48
C HIS A 378 -34.27 15.48 16.70
N VAL A 379 -34.47 14.17 16.83
CA VAL A 379 -33.35 13.23 16.99
C VAL A 379 -32.66 12.97 15.65
N ARG A 380 -33.41 13.02 14.53
CA ARG A 380 -32.84 13.06 13.18
C ARG A 380 -31.91 14.27 12.99
N ARG A 381 -32.27 15.44 13.55
CA ARG A 381 -31.40 16.64 13.60
C ARG A 381 -30.19 16.46 14.51
N ILE A 382 -30.29 15.73 15.62
CA ILE A 382 -29.16 15.44 16.53
C ILE A 382 -28.16 14.46 15.91
N LEU A 383 -28.63 13.37 15.27
CA LEU A 383 -27.78 12.41 14.56
C LEU A 383 -27.15 13.02 13.30
N MET A 384 -27.92 13.79 12.52
CA MET A 384 -27.40 14.59 11.41
C MET A 384 -26.41 15.64 11.90
N GLY A 385 -26.64 16.26 13.06
CA GLY A 385 -25.70 17.16 13.73
C GLY A 385 -24.42 16.44 14.16
N GLY A 386 -24.52 15.23 14.70
CA GLY A 386 -23.37 14.38 15.04
C GLY A 386 -22.55 13.97 13.81
N ALA A 387 -23.20 13.58 12.71
CA ALA A 387 -22.57 13.32 11.42
C ALA A 387 -21.93 14.58 10.82
N PHE A 388 -22.61 15.73 10.87
CA PHE A 388 -22.07 17.01 10.39
C PHE A 388 -20.87 17.45 11.21
N ILE A 389 -20.88 17.23 12.53
CA ILE A 389 -19.76 17.51 13.41
C ILE A 389 -18.60 16.57 13.06
N GLY A 390 -18.85 15.26 12.90
CA GLY A 390 -17.85 14.30 12.43
C GLY A 390 -17.22 14.68 11.09
N LEU A 391 -18.05 15.09 10.12
CA LEU A 391 -17.62 15.54 8.78
C LEU A 391 -16.85 16.87 8.84
N SER A 392 -17.28 17.81 9.68
CA SER A 392 -16.62 19.11 9.89
C SER A 392 -15.24 18.97 10.54
N PHE A 393 -15.05 17.94 11.37
CA PHE A 393 -13.75 17.59 11.96
C PHE A 393 -12.84 16.80 11.01
N LEU A 394 -13.37 16.22 9.93
CA LEU A 394 -12.63 15.58 8.82
C LEU A 394 -12.22 16.56 7.70
N LEU A 395 -12.90 17.71 7.60
CA LEU A 395 -12.52 18.77 6.64
C LEU A 395 -11.44 19.71 7.20
N LYS A 396 -11.27 19.78 8.53
CA LYS A 396 -10.19 20.56 9.18
C LYS A 396 -8.75 20.01 9.00
N PRO A 397 -8.48 18.69 8.95
CA PRO A 397 -7.15 18.13 8.71
C PRO A 397 -6.67 18.32 7.27
N LEU A 398 -7.57 18.48 6.29
CA LEU A 398 -7.21 18.68 4.88
C LEU A 398 -6.43 19.97 4.60
N ARG A 399 -6.36 20.92 5.56
CA ARG A 399 -5.61 22.18 5.39
C ARG A 399 -4.18 22.18 5.95
N ARG A 400 -3.76 21.25 6.82
CA ARG A 400 -2.41 21.28 7.43
C ARG A 400 -1.88 19.88 7.82
N PHE A 401 -1.48 19.09 6.83
CA PHE A 401 -1.09 17.67 7.02
C PHE A 401 0.43 17.41 7.03
N LYS A 402 1.23 18.16 7.81
CA LYS A 402 2.65 17.82 8.03
C LYS A 402 3.19 17.87 9.46
N ALA A 403 2.53 18.54 10.43
CA ALA A 403 3.06 18.67 11.80
C ALA A 403 2.18 18.02 12.90
N ALA A 404 1.01 17.47 12.56
CA ALA A 404 -0.03 17.16 13.55
C ALA A 404 0.02 15.73 14.16
N TRP A 405 0.94 14.87 13.73
CA TRP A 405 0.81 13.45 14.02
C TRP A 405 1.09 13.07 15.49
N MET A 406 2.02 13.76 16.18
CA MET A 406 2.23 13.57 17.63
C MET A 406 1.19 14.28 18.50
N LEU A 407 0.66 15.42 18.05
CA LEU A 407 -0.43 16.13 18.74
C LEU A 407 -1.76 15.36 18.66
N ASN A 408 -1.90 14.46 17.68
CA ASN A 408 -3.09 13.64 17.49
C ASN A 408 -3.22 12.51 18.51
N ALA A 409 -2.15 11.99 19.11
CA ALA A 409 -2.29 10.98 20.17
C ALA A 409 -2.91 11.57 21.45
N GLN A 410 -2.45 12.75 21.89
CA GLN A 410 -3.06 13.50 22.99
C GLN A 410 -4.47 14.01 22.66
N ARG A 411 -4.71 14.42 21.40
CA ARG A 411 -6.05 14.81 20.95
C ARG A 411 -6.99 13.63 20.82
N MET A 412 -6.50 12.41 20.53
CA MET A 412 -7.29 11.18 20.47
C MET A 412 -7.65 10.69 21.87
N ALA A 413 -6.74 10.76 22.84
CA ALA A 413 -7.06 10.53 24.25
C ALA A 413 -8.09 11.56 24.75
N LYS A 414 -7.91 12.85 24.43
CA LYS A 414 -8.93 13.88 24.66
C LYS A 414 -10.21 13.65 23.88
N PHE A 415 -10.18 13.09 22.67
CA PHE A 415 -11.36 12.82 21.86
C PHE A 415 -12.17 11.65 22.44
N SER A 416 -11.52 10.55 22.84
CA SER A 416 -12.18 9.46 23.56
C SER A 416 -12.73 9.94 24.90
N LEU A 417 -11.99 10.78 25.65
CA LEU A 417 -12.52 11.38 26.88
C LEU A 417 -13.67 12.37 26.64
N ILE A 418 -13.62 13.19 25.58
CA ILE A 418 -14.67 14.16 25.22
C ILE A 418 -15.91 13.43 24.69
N TYR A 419 -15.71 12.37 23.90
CA TYR A 419 -16.80 11.53 23.41
C TYR A 419 -17.47 10.80 24.57
N VAL A 420 -16.71 10.14 25.44
CA VAL A 420 -17.24 9.46 26.64
C VAL A 420 -17.88 10.47 27.61
N SER A 421 -17.24 11.62 27.90
CA SER A 421 -17.82 12.65 28.77
C SER A 421 -19.03 13.35 28.18
N ARG A 422 -19.16 13.45 26.84
CA ARG A 422 -20.40 13.94 26.20
C ARG A 422 -21.49 12.87 26.16
N GLN A 423 -21.15 11.59 26.01
CA GLN A 423 -22.12 10.52 26.16
C GLN A 423 -22.66 10.49 27.61
N ILE A 424 -21.77 10.61 28.60
CA ILE A 424 -22.13 10.74 30.03
C ILE A 424 -22.88 12.06 30.30
N GLY A 425 -22.47 13.17 29.71
CA GLY A 425 -23.12 14.48 29.87
C GLY A 425 -24.52 14.54 29.24
N CYS A 426 -24.73 13.92 28.08
CA CYS A 426 -26.05 13.68 27.52
C CYS A 426 -26.87 12.77 28.44
N LEU A 427 -26.25 11.72 29.01
CA LEU A 427 -26.88 10.86 30.03
C LEU A 427 -27.39 11.68 31.23
N CYS A 428 -26.55 12.54 31.80
CA CYS A 428 -26.90 13.39 32.95
C CYS A 428 -27.94 14.46 32.59
N ALA A 429 -27.83 15.11 31.43
CA ALA A 429 -28.81 16.11 31.00
C ALA A 429 -30.19 15.49 30.74
N ILE A 430 -30.23 14.27 30.21
CA ILE A 430 -31.47 13.51 30.04
C ILE A 430 -32.03 13.15 31.43
N LEU A 431 -31.23 12.59 32.34
CA LEU A 431 -31.67 12.25 33.70
C LEU A 431 -32.22 13.46 34.47
N VAL A 432 -31.53 14.62 34.40
CA VAL A 432 -31.99 15.87 35.03
C VAL A 432 -33.27 16.40 34.38
N SER A 433 -33.41 16.27 33.07
CA SER A 433 -34.63 16.68 32.36
C SER A 433 -35.81 15.77 32.70
N THR A 434 -35.60 14.46 32.81
CA THR A 434 -36.63 13.48 33.22
C THR A 434 -37.03 13.69 34.68
N GLN A 435 -36.09 14.05 35.54
CA GLN A 435 -36.35 14.35 36.95
C GLN A 435 -37.10 15.68 37.13
N ALA A 436 -36.75 16.73 36.36
CA ALA A 436 -37.45 18.01 36.38
C ALA A 436 -38.90 17.92 35.85
N TYR A 437 -39.15 17.04 34.88
CA TYR A 437 -40.49 16.82 34.33
C TYR A 437 -41.38 15.97 35.25
N THR A 438 -40.82 14.97 35.94
CA THR A 438 -41.55 14.17 36.93
C THR A 438 -41.92 14.95 38.19
N THR A 439 -41.19 16.04 38.51
CA THR A 439 -41.54 16.95 39.61
C THR A 439 -42.66 17.97 39.30
N GLY A 440 -43.29 17.92 38.12
CA GLY A 440 -44.57 18.61 37.89
C GLY A 440 -44.51 20.14 37.78
N ALA A 441 -43.40 20.73 37.30
CA ALA A 441 -43.37 22.16 36.97
C ALA A 441 -43.93 22.40 35.55
N GLY A 442 -45.25 22.48 35.45
CA GLY A 442 -45.97 22.66 34.18
C GLY A 442 -45.89 24.09 33.62
N ILE A 443 -45.60 24.20 32.32
CA ILE A 443 -45.98 25.35 31.50
C ILE A 443 -46.88 24.81 30.38
N ALA A 444 -48.16 25.14 30.47
CA ALA A 444 -49.18 24.75 29.50
C ALA A 444 -49.09 25.63 28.25
N LEU A 445 -48.92 24.99 27.08
CA LEU A 445 -49.17 25.61 25.77
C LEU A 445 -50.00 24.65 24.93
N THR A 446 -51.24 25.05 24.69
CA THR A 446 -52.24 24.38 23.85
C THR A 446 -51.83 24.40 22.38
N HIS A 447 -51.85 23.24 21.69
CA HIS A 447 -51.68 23.17 20.24
C HIS A 447 -52.93 22.60 19.56
N ARG A 448 -53.42 23.37 18.59
CA ARG A 448 -54.54 23.07 17.68
C ARG A 448 -54.00 22.36 16.42
N GLU A 449 -54.84 21.49 15.87
CA GLU A 449 -54.59 20.59 14.74
C GLU A 449 -54.14 21.28 13.44
N ALA A 450 -53.22 20.65 12.72
CA ALA A 450 -53.06 20.80 11.27
C ALA A 450 -52.55 19.48 10.68
N ALA A 451 -53.46 18.73 10.06
CA ALA A 451 -53.14 17.59 9.22
C ALA A 451 -52.46 18.08 7.93
N CYS A 452 -51.22 17.65 7.70
CA CYS A 452 -50.55 17.80 6.41
C CYS A 452 -50.02 16.43 5.97
N SER A 453 -50.71 15.86 4.98
CA SER A 453 -50.33 14.63 4.29
C SER A 453 -49.02 14.85 3.54
N LEU A 454 -47.92 14.33 4.08
CA LEU A 454 -46.63 14.26 3.39
C LEU A 454 -46.43 12.83 2.90
N ALA A 455 -46.48 12.70 1.57
CA ALA A 455 -46.23 11.47 0.83
C ALA A 455 -44.89 10.83 1.25
N THR A 456 -44.91 9.52 1.44
CA THR A 456 -43.74 8.75 1.87
C THR A 456 -42.67 8.69 0.76
N PRO A 457 -41.37 8.54 1.12
CA PRO A 457 -40.26 8.44 0.16
C PRO A 457 -40.37 7.29 -0.86
N ARG A 458 -41.26 6.32 -0.61
CA ARG A 458 -41.57 5.22 -1.53
C ARG A 458 -42.17 5.72 -2.85
N ALA A 459 -42.97 6.79 -2.82
CA ALA A 459 -43.58 7.36 -4.02
C ALA A 459 -42.54 8.03 -4.94
N THR A 460 -41.53 8.68 -4.34
CA THR A 460 -40.47 9.38 -5.08
C THR A 460 -39.50 8.41 -5.77
N MET A 461 -39.24 7.25 -5.17
CA MET A 461 -38.39 6.20 -5.77
C MET A 461 -39.10 5.42 -6.89
N SER A 462 -40.43 5.26 -6.83
CA SER A 462 -41.19 4.68 -7.95
C SER A 462 -41.13 5.55 -9.20
N LEU A 463 -41.19 6.88 -9.02
CA LEU A 463 -41.05 7.87 -10.09
C LEU A 463 -39.62 7.91 -10.68
N LEU A 464 -38.59 7.85 -9.84
CA LEU A 464 -37.20 7.80 -10.30
C LEU A 464 -36.86 6.49 -11.03
N ALA A 465 -37.38 5.36 -10.55
CA ALA A 465 -37.21 4.06 -11.21
C ALA A 465 -37.96 3.96 -12.55
N SER A 466 -39.11 4.64 -12.68
CA SER A 466 -39.82 4.74 -13.97
C SER A 466 -39.13 5.68 -14.97
N ALA A 467 -38.40 6.69 -14.49
CA ALA A 467 -37.66 7.63 -15.33
C ALA A 467 -36.36 7.03 -15.90
N ILE A 468 -35.73 6.08 -15.19
CA ILE A 468 -34.49 5.40 -15.63
C ILE A 468 -34.79 4.24 -16.60
N ALA A 469 -36.01 3.70 -16.60
CA ALA A 469 -36.41 2.57 -17.45
C ALA A 469 -36.87 2.96 -18.89
N ARG A 470 -36.89 4.26 -19.24
CA ARG A 470 -37.22 4.75 -20.59
C ARG A 470 -35.97 5.40 -21.19
N PRO A 471 -35.04 4.63 -21.77
CA PRO A 471 -35.03 4.58 -23.24
C PRO A 471 -34.44 3.27 -23.77
N PHE A 472 -35.27 2.27 -24.11
CA PHE A 472 -34.84 1.16 -24.98
C PHE A 472 -36.00 0.46 -25.74
N SER A 473 -37.23 1.02 -25.73
CA SER A 473 -38.40 0.38 -26.37
C SER A 473 -39.01 1.14 -27.55
N GLU A 474 -38.41 2.23 -28.03
CA GLU A 474 -38.90 2.98 -29.21
C GLU A 474 -37.82 3.10 -30.29
N VAL A 475 -37.33 1.96 -30.78
CA VAL A 475 -36.68 1.85 -32.10
C VAL A 475 -37.14 0.52 -32.69
N GLY A 476 -38.37 0.48 -33.18
CA GLY A 476 -38.99 -0.77 -33.61
C GLY A 476 -40.33 -0.64 -34.31
N SER A 477 -40.56 0.43 -35.08
CA SER A 477 -41.58 0.44 -36.14
C SER A 477 -41.50 1.72 -36.95
N GLN A 478 -40.83 1.67 -38.09
CA GLN A 478 -41.16 2.41 -39.33
C GLN A 478 -40.11 2.06 -40.37
N ALA A 479 -40.33 0.95 -41.06
CA ALA A 479 -39.61 0.56 -42.26
C ALA A 479 -40.64 0.06 -43.27
N SER A 480 -41.27 0.99 -43.98
CA SER A 480 -41.85 0.75 -45.30
C SER A 480 -42.22 2.09 -45.93
N GLU A 481 -41.83 2.24 -47.20
CA GLU A 481 -42.27 3.23 -48.19
C GLU A 481 -41.31 4.40 -48.51
N LEU A 482 -40.78 4.30 -49.74
CA LEU A 482 -40.39 5.36 -50.68
C LEU A 482 -39.12 6.16 -50.32
N GLY A 483 -38.12 6.34 -51.17
CA GLY A 483 -37.88 6.05 -52.58
C GLY A 483 -36.54 6.71 -52.94
N ASN A 484 -35.81 6.14 -53.88
CA ASN A 484 -34.60 6.73 -54.45
C ASN A 484 -35.00 7.95 -55.32
N PRO A 485 -34.28 9.09 -55.27
CA PRO A 485 -33.35 9.34 -56.38
C PRO A 485 -32.07 10.11 -56.00
N ASN A 486 -31.13 10.04 -56.94
CA ASN A 486 -29.84 10.71 -57.01
C ASN A 486 -29.91 12.25 -57.09
N ASP A 487 -28.71 12.81 -56.86
CA ASP A 487 -28.12 14.04 -57.38
C ASP A 487 -28.12 15.32 -56.50
N GLU A 488 -26.88 15.82 -56.39
CA GLU A 488 -26.45 17.23 -56.39
C GLU A 488 -26.18 18.04 -55.09
N ILE A 489 -24.91 18.49 -55.02
CA ILE A 489 -24.39 19.83 -54.63
C ILE A 489 -23.93 20.09 -53.17
N PHE A 490 -22.60 20.06 -53.03
CA PHE A 490 -21.63 21.11 -52.60
C PHE A 490 -21.93 22.19 -51.52
N SER A 491 -20.83 22.50 -50.80
CA SER A 491 -20.53 23.61 -49.86
C SER A 491 -21.05 23.41 -48.43
N GLU A 492 -20.36 23.73 -47.33
CA GLU A 492 -19.43 24.83 -47.07
C GLU A 492 -18.70 24.60 -45.71
N TYR A 493 -17.58 25.33 -45.49
CA TYR A 493 -16.73 25.46 -44.28
C TYR A 493 -15.73 24.33 -43.97
N GLY A 494 -14.42 24.56 -43.86
CA GLY A 494 -13.65 25.81 -43.84
C GLY A 494 -12.29 25.53 -43.19
N GLU A 495 -11.22 25.78 -43.94
CA GLU A 495 -9.82 25.53 -43.61
C GLU A 495 -9.27 26.43 -42.48
N ARG A 496 -8.33 25.89 -41.69
CA ARG A 496 -7.25 26.69 -41.08
C ARG A 496 -5.92 25.96 -41.24
N SER A 497 -5.08 26.54 -42.09
CA SER A 497 -3.71 26.18 -42.42
C SER A 497 -2.71 26.76 -41.41
N LEU A 498 -1.63 26.02 -41.15
CA LEU A 498 -0.44 26.44 -40.41
C LEU A 498 0.75 26.56 -41.38
N PRO A 499 1.71 27.48 -41.15
CA PRO A 499 2.71 27.87 -42.15
C PRO A 499 3.96 26.97 -42.17
N PRO A 500 4.75 26.98 -43.28
CA PRO A 500 5.96 26.17 -43.44
C PRO A 500 7.21 26.84 -42.86
N PRO A 501 8.27 26.07 -42.52
CA PRO A 501 9.53 26.63 -42.05
C PRO A 501 10.44 27.02 -43.22
N GLY A 502 11.04 28.20 -43.10
CA GLY A 502 11.95 28.79 -44.07
C GLY A 502 13.40 28.35 -43.93
N ASP A 503 14.07 28.29 -45.08
CA ASP A 503 15.50 28.19 -45.33
C ASP A 503 16.31 29.35 -44.72
N ARG A 504 17.50 29.04 -44.19
CA ARG A 504 18.70 29.91 -44.29
C ARG A 504 19.98 29.09 -44.41
N ARG A 505 20.74 29.41 -45.46
CA ARG A 505 22.12 28.99 -45.74
C ARG A 505 23.17 29.82 -44.97
N ALA A 506 24.38 29.24 -44.96
CA ALA A 506 25.72 29.85 -45.01
C ALA A 506 26.49 30.06 -43.68
N GLY A 507 27.70 29.48 -43.64
CA GLY A 507 28.69 29.68 -42.57
C GLY A 507 29.78 28.61 -42.53
N GLU A 508 30.71 28.68 -43.47
CA GLU A 508 31.88 27.83 -43.71
C GLU A 508 33.05 28.12 -42.73
N LYS A 509 33.75 27.09 -42.21
CA LYS A 509 35.23 27.02 -42.18
C LYS A 509 35.80 25.70 -41.64
N GLN A 510 36.67 25.12 -42.46
CA GLN A 510 37.54 23.96 -42.23
C GLN A 510 38.59 24.21 -41.13
N ARG A 511 38.96 23.16 -40.38
CA ARG A 511 40.37 22.71 -40.29
C ARG A 511 40.45 21.30 -39.70
N SER A 512 40.94 20.36 -40.51
CA SER A 512 41.44 19.07 -40.07
C SER A 512 42.90 19.20 -39.64
N THR A 513 43.30 18.52 -38.58
CA THR A 513 44.60 17.84 -38.53
C THR A 513 44.44 16.50 -37.83
N ARG A 514 44.94 15.50 -38.55
CA ARG A 514 45.07 14.09 -38.24
C ARG A 514 46.43 13.94 -37.57
N GLU A 515 46.57 13.12 -36.53
CA GLU A 515 47.85 12.48 -36.24
C GLU A 515 47.69 11.16 -35.48
N HIS A 516 48.54 10.22 -35.86
CA HIS A 516 48.68 8.84 -35.38
C HIS A 516 49.68 8.76 -34.22
N GLY A 517 49.61 7.65 -33.46
CA GLY A 517 50.71 7.16 -32.61
C GLY A 517 50.16 6.37 -31.44
N ALA A 518 50.03 5.04 -31.53
CA ALA A 518 51.08 4.04 -31.28
C ALA A 518 51.50 3.99 -29.80
N GLY A 519 51.23 2.86 -29.15
CA GLY A 519 51.56 2.62 -27.74
C GLY A 519 52.97 2.11 -27.50
N ALA A 520 53.40 2.17 -26.24
CA ALA A 520 54.42 1.31 -25.64
C ALA A 520 54.47 1.53 -24.11
N GLY A 521 54.45 0.45 -23.34
CA GLY A 521 55.27 0.31 -22.13
C GLY A 521 56.23 -0.88 -22.35
N PRO A 522 57.03 -1.32 -21.37
CA PRO A 522 57.78 -0.58 -20.35
C PRO A 522 59.30 -0.88 -20.48
N PHE A 523 60.16 0.15 -20.54
CA PHE A 523 61.61 0.00 -20.33
C PHE A 523 62.12 1.23 -19.59
N LEU A 524 62.12 1.18 -18.25
CA LEU A 524 62.64 2.25 -17.41
C LEU A 524 63.51 1.65 -16.31
N LEU A 525 64.76 1.32 -16.65
CA LEU A 525 65.88 1.31 -15.70
C LEU A 525 67.26 1.55 -16.34
N SER A 526 67.35 1.81 -17.65
CA SER A 526 68.65 2.07 -18.33
C SER A 526 68.95 3.55 -18.57
N GLY A 527 67.96 4.45 -18.42
CA GLY A 527 68.10 5.88 -18.74
C GLY A 527 68.85 6.72 -17.69
N LEU A 528 69.00 6.24 -16.46
CA LEU A 528 69.56 7.04 -15.35
C LEU A 528 71.09 7.06 -15.29
N LEU A 529 71.78 6.23 -16.08
CA LEU A 529 73.25 6.24 -16.21
C LEU A 529 73.76 7.00 -17.44
N GLY A 530 72.88 7.35 -18.39
CA GLY A 530 73.25 8.07 -19.61
C GLY A 530 73.38 9.59 -19.47
N VAL A 531 72.90 10.18 -18.36
CA VAL A 531 72.80 11.65 -18.20
C VAL A 531 74.07 12.27 -17.58
N PHE A 532 75.05 11.46 -17.15
CA PHE A 532 76.29 11.99 -16.55
C PHE A 532 77.46 12.20 -17.52
N GLN A 533 77.26 12.01 -18.83
CA GLN A 533 78.34 12.06 -19.84
C GLN A 533 78.13 13.04 -21.01
N SER A 534 77.29 14.07 -20.86
CA SER A 534 77.17 15.13 -21.88
C SER A 534 77.75 16.47 -21.39
N LYS A 535 78.73 16.97 -22.16
CA LYS A 535 79.43 18.25 -21.98
C LYS A 535 78.49 19.45 -22.22
N GLN A 536 78.77 20.52 -21.48
CA GLN A 536 78.44 21.94 -21.71
C GLN A 536 77.67 22.25 -22.99
N HIS A 537 76.39 22.62 -22.83
CA HIS A 537 75.78 23.68 -23.62
C HIS A 537 74.69 24.37 -22.78
N ASP A 538 74.71 25.69 -22.77
CA ASP A 538 73.79 26.56 -22.04
C ASP A 538 72.36 26.43 -22.57
N GLY A 539 71.48 25.83 -21.78
CA GLY A 539 70.06 25.66 -22.12
C GLY A 539 69.24 24.82 -21.13
N GLY A 540 69.58 24.84 -19.83
CA GLY A 540 69.12 23.81 -18.87
C GLY A 540 67.97 24.15 -17.92
N SER A 541 67.24 25.26 -18.05
CA SER A 541 66.20 25.60 -17.05
C SER A 541 64.81 25.01 -17.32
N ALA A 542 64.47 24.69 -18.57
CA ALA A 542 63.15 24.19 -18.93
C ALA A 542 62.99 22.66 -18.71
N GLU A 543 64.02 21.86 -18.99
CA GLU A 543 63.97 20.40 -18.80
C GLU A 543 64.02 19.99 -17.32
N ALA A 544 64.77 20.73 -16.48
CA ALA A 544 64.82 20.49 -15.04
C ALA A 544 63.46 20.77 -14.38
N ALA A 545 62.73 21.80 -14.85
CA ALA A 545 61.39 22.12 -14.36
C ALA A 545 60.34 21.07 -14.81
N ALA A 546 60.45 20.56 -16.03
CA ALA A 546 59.58 19.49 -16.53
C ALA A 546 59.80 18.15 -15.78
N ALA A 547 61.05 17.84 -15.43
CA ALA A 547 61.37 16.66 -14.63
C ALA A 547 60.87 16.81 -13.17
N ALA A 548 61.01 17.98 -12.55
CA ALA A 548 60.50 18.22 -11.18
C ALA A 548 58.96 18.13 -11.10
N ALA A 549 58.25 18.63 -12.12
CA ALA A 549 56.80 18.54 -12.21
C ALA A 549 56.30 17.09 -12.38
N ALA A 550 57.06 16.23 -13.07
CA ALA A 550 56.72 14.81 -13.24
C ALA A 550 56.79 13.99 -11.93
N TYR A 551 57.50 14.48 -10.91
CA TYR A 551 57.65 13.82 -9.62
C TYR A 551 56.95 14.54 -8.45
N GLY A 552 56.16 15.59 -8.74
CA GLY A 552 55.36 16.30 -7.72
C GLY A 552 56.19 17.05 -6.68
N ILE A 553 57.40 17.51 -7.04
CA ILE A 553 58.25 18.32 -6.16
C ILE A 553 57.77 19.77 -6.24
N ASP A 554 57.46 20.36 -5.09
CA ASP A 554 56.96 21.73 -4.99
C ASP A 554 58.01 22.76 -5.45
N GLU A 555 57.57 23.86 -6.04
CA GLU A 555 58.44 24.81 -6.76
C GLU A 555 59.42 25.56 -5.83
N SER A 556 59.13 25.56 -4.53
CA SER A 556 59.97 26.08 -3.45
C SER A 556 61.18 25.16 -3.14
N ASP A 557 61.00 23.85 -3.27
CA ASP A 557 62.06 22.85 -3.03
C ASP A 557 63.01 22.76 -4.23
N ALA A 558 62.48 22.92 -5.45
CA ALA A 558 63.28 22.95 -6.68
C ALA A 558 64.32 24.10 -6.69
N ARG A 559 63.98 25.27 -6.13
CA ARG A 559 64.91 26.41 -6.01
C ARG A 559 66.00 26.19 -4.97
N SER A 560 65.70 25.42 -3.93
CA SER A 560 66.67 25.07 -2.87
C SER A 560 67.72 24.06 -3.37
N ILE A 561 67.31 23.18 -4.29
CA ILE A 561 68.17 22.16 -4.91
C ILE A 561 69.23 22.79 -5.84
N ASN A 562 68.94 23.92 -6.47
CA ASN A 562 69.83 24.58 -7.42
C ASN A 562 71.08 25.23 -6.77
N LYS A 563 71.17 25.24 -5.44
CA LYS A 563 72.32 25.74 -4.66
C LYS A 563 73.23 24.63 -4.10
N LEU A 564 72.84 23.36 -4.22
CA LEU A 564 73.59 22.24 -3.67
C LEU A 564 74.66 21.78 -4.66
N ASN A 565 75.90 21.55 -4.19
CA ASN A 565 76.92 20.96 -5.05
C ASN A 565 76.55 19.51 -5.40
N LYS A 566 77.10 18.96 -6.50
CA LYS A 566 76.80 17.60 -6.98
C LYS A 566 76.95 16.51 -5.90
N ARG A 567 77.86 16.68 -4.93
CA ARG A 567 78.04 15.75 -3.79
C ARG A 567 76.88 15.84 -2.79
N GLN A 568 76.39 17.04 -2.49
CA GLN A 568 75.27 17.23 -1.57
C GLN A 568 73.95 16.72 -2.17
N LEU A 569 73.74 16.89 -3.48
CA LEU A 569 72.57 16.34 -4.17
C LEU A 569 72.58 14.80 -4.16
N PHE A 570 73.75 14.18 -4.38
CA PHE A 570 73.89 12.73 -4.32
C PHE A 570 73.60 12.17 -2.92
N ILE A 571 74.09 12.84 -1.86
CA ILE A 571 73.82 12.46 -0.46
C ILE A 571 72.33 12.60 -0.14
N ALA A 572 71.70 13.71 -0.54
CA ALA A 572 70.27 13.92 -0.31
C ALA A 572 69.41 12.87 -1.04
N LEU A 573 69.76 12.52 -2.30
CA LEU A 573 69.05 11.52 -3.07
C LEU A 573 69.21 10.11 -2.48
N THR A 574 70.40 9.76 -2.01
CA THR A 574 70.65 8.45 -1.38
C THR A 574 69.95 8.32 -0.04
N MET A 575 69.90 9.37 0.77
CA MET A 575 69.10 9.40 2.00
C MET A 575 67.60 9.25 1.69
N ARG A 576 67.08 9.98 0.68
CA ARG A 576 65.67 9.88 0.30
C ARG A 576 65.28 8.50 -0.24
N ILE A 577 66.16 7.85 -1.01
CA ILE A 577 65.94 6.47 -1.48
C ILE A 577 65.97 5.48 -0.31
N SER A 578 66.83 5.72 0.68
CA SER A 578 66.88 4.91 1.92
C SER A 578 65.59 5.06 2.71
N ASP A 579 65.08 6.29 2.88
CA ASP A 579 63.81 6.56 3.57
C ASP A 579 62.63 5.90 2.86
N LEU A 580 62.54 6.02 1.52
CA LEU A 580 61.49 5.39 0.74
C LEU A 580 61.51 3.85 0.83
N ARG A 581 62.70 3.24 0.95
CA ARG A 581 62.82 1.80 1.21
C ARG A 581 62.37 1.44 2.62
N ALA A 582 62.69 2.25 3.61
CA ALA A 582 62.25 2.05 4.99
C ALA A 582 60.72 2.18 5.11
N ASP A 583 60.12 3.16 4.42
CA ASP A 583 58.66 3.37 4.38
C ASP A 583 57.96 2.23 3.67
N LYS A 584 58.51 1.74 2.54
CA LYS A 584 57.99 0.55 1.86
C LYS A 584 57.98 -0.68 2.77
N LEU A 585 59.08 -0.93 3.49
CA LEU A 585 59.16 -2.04 4.45
C LEU A 585 58.21 -1.87 5.63
N ARG A 586 57.97 -0.64 6.09
CA ARG A 586 56.98 -0.35 7.13
C ARG A 586 55.55 -0.65 6.64
N MET A 587 55.21 -0.20 5.43
CA MET A 587 53.92 -0.52 4.80
C MET A 587 53.73 -2.04 4.62
N GLU A 588 54.74 -2.76 4.14
CA GLU A 588 54.66 -4.22 3.97
C GLU A 588 54.42 -4.94 5.32
N ARG A 589 55.04 -4.47 6.41
CA ARG A 589 54.79 -4.99 7.77
C ARG A 589 53.38 -4.68 8.27
N GLU A 590 52.89 -3.45 8.08
CA GLU A 590 51.53 -3.07 8.48
C GLU A 590 50.48 -3.86 7.69
N MET A 591 50.72 -4.11 6.40
CA MET A 591 49.84 -4.91 5.56
C MET A 591 49.82 -6.38 6.01
N ALA A 592 50.97 -6.94 6.40
CA ALA A 592 51.05 -8.29 6.96
C ALA A 592 50.30 -8.41 8.30
N LEU A 593 50.44 -7.44 9.20
CA LEU A 593 49.71 -7.40 10.47
C LEU A 593 48.20 -7.24 10.26
N ALA A 594 47.78 -6.42 9.31
CA ALA A 594 46.37 -6.26 8.97
C ALA A 594 45.77 -7.56 8.39
N GLN A 595 46.54 -8.28 7.57
CA GLN A 595 46.12 -9.57 7.03
C GLN A 595 46.01 -10.64 8.13
N GLU A 596 46.95 -10.67 9.08
CA GLU A 596 46.87 -11.55 10.24
C GLU A 596 45.64 -11.25 11.11
N ALA A 597 45.37 -9.97 11.40
CA ALA A 597 44.18 -9.54 12.14
C ALA A 597 42.86 -9.93 11.42
N MET A 598 42.81 -9.80 10.09
CA MET A 598 41.66 -10.27 9.30
C MET A 598 41.47 -11.78 9.39
N THR A 599 42.54 -12.56 9.35
CA THR A 599 42.45 -14.03 9.51
C THR A 599 42.06 -14.45 10.93
N GLN A 600 42.42 -13.67 11.95
CA GLN A 600 41.98 -13.92 13.31
C GLN A 600 40.48 -13.61 13.48
N ASN A 601 40.01 -12.49 12.93
CA ASN A 601 38.60 -12.13 12.95
C ASN A 601 37.72 -13.14 12.19
N SER A 602 38.19 -13.69 11.06
CA SER A 602 37.42 -14.71 10.33
C SER A 602 37.29 -16.02 11.11
N ARG A 603 38.32 -16.41 11.89
CA ARG A 603 38.27 -17.57 12.79
C ARG A 603 37.30 -17.36 13.96
N GLU A 604 37.29 -16.17 14.56
CA GLU A 604 36.33 -15.81 15.61
C GLU A 604 34.89 -15.82 15.07
N LEU A 605 34.66 -15.29 13.86
CA LEU A 605 33.34 -15.31 13.24
C LEU A 605 32.85 -16.75 12.99
N ALA A 606 33.74 -17.65 12.53
CA ALA A 606 33.42 -19.05 12.34
C ALA A 606 33.06 -19.77 13.66
N ARG A 607 33.73 -19.42 14.78
CA ARG A 607 33.38 -19.94 16.11
C ARG A 607 31.99 -19.47 16.55
N ILE A 608 31.69 -18.18 16.39
CA ILE A 608 30.38 -17.62 16.75
C ILE A 608 29.27 -18.25 15.90
N GLN A 609 29.50 -18.45 14.60
CA GLN A 609 28.56 -19.12 13.70
C GLN A 609 28.25 -20.55 14.18
N SER A 610 29.28 -21.31 14.54
CA SER A 610 29.11 -22.67 15.08
C SER A 610 28.31 -22.70 16.38
N GLN A 611 28.55 -21.74 17.29
CA GLN A 611 27.78 -21.64 18.54
C GLN A 611 26.32 -21.27 18.29
N LEU A 612 26.06 -20.42 17.29
CA LEU A 612 24.71 -20.04 16.91
C LEU A 612 23.93 -21.22 16.32
N ASP A 613 24.56 -22.01 15.45
CA ASP A 613 23.95 -23.20 14.85
C ASP A 613 23.61 -24.25 15.92
N GLU A 614 24.47 -24.43 16.93
CA GLU A 614 24.21 -25.33 18.06
C GLU A 614 23.04 -24.82 18.92
N ALA A 615 22.98 -23.52 19.21
CA ALA A 615 21.88 -22.90 19.94
C ALA A 615 20.55 -23.00 19.17
N LEU A 616 20.57 -22.82 17.84
CA LEU A 616 19.39 -22.92 16.98
C LEU A 616 18.84 -24.36 16.96
N THR A 617 19.75 -25.34 16.92
CA THR A 617 19.40 -26.77 16.98
C THR A 617 18.72 -27.11 18.32
N HIS A 618 19.24 -26.58 19.43
CA HIS A 618 18.65 -26.76 20.75
C HIS A 618 17.27 -26.08 20.89
N ALA A 619 17.11 -24.87 20.31
CA ALA A 619 15.82 -24.18 20.29
C ALA A 619 14.76 -24.95 19.48
N HIS A 620 15.14 -25.52 18.33
CA HIS A 620 14.22 -26.31 17.51
C HIS A 620 13.76 -27.60 18.22
N GLN A 621 14.65 -28.24 18.99
CA GLN A 621 14.27 -29.40 19.82
C GLN A 621 13.29 -29.03 20.94
N LEU A 622 13.41 -27.85 21.54
CA LEU A 622 12.47 -27.35 22.55
C LEU A 622 11.10 -27.01 21.93
N GLU A 623 11.09 -26.43 20.74
CA GLU A 623 9.87 -26.11 20.01
C GLU A 623 9.10 -27.38 19.60
N GLN A 624 9.80 -28.42 19.13
CA GLN A 624 9.19 -29.72 18.84
C GLN A 624 8.59 -30.37 20.10
N LYS A 625 9.26 -30.28 21.26
CA LYS A 625 8.72 -30.77 22.53
C LYS A 625 7.45 -30.02 22.96
N ASN A 626 7.44 -28.70 22.81
CA ASN A 626 6.28 -27.87 23.14
C ASN A 626 5.10 -28.09 22.18
N ALA A 627 5.37 -28.29 20.88
CA ALA A 627 4.36 -28.63 19.89
C ALA A 627 3.73 -30.01 20.18
N MET A 628 4.53 -30.99 20.61
CA MET A 628 4.02 -32.30 21.07
C MET A 628 3.12 -32.15 22.30
N LEU A 629 3.49 -31.31 23.26
CA LEU A 629 2.69 -31.07 24.46
C LEU A 629 1.35 -30.40 24.13
N GLN A 630 1.35 -29.42 23.21
CA GLN A 630 0.12 -28.78 22.72
C GLN A 630 -0.78 -29.76 21.95
N LEU A 631 -0.19 -30.67 21.17
CA LEU A 631 -0.93 -31.72 20.48
C LEU A 631 -1.61 -32.66 21.49
N VAL A 632 -0.90 -33.08 22.55
CA VAL A 632 -1.46 -33.92 23.62
C VAL A 632 -2.59 -33.21 24.36
N CYS A 633 -2.44 -31.93 24.70
CA CYS A 633 -3.52 -31.14 25.33
C CYS A 633 -4.74 -30.95 24.40
N SER A 634 -4.51 -30.77 23.10
CA SER A 634 -5.58 -30.61 22.11
C SER A 634 -6.37 -31.91 21.91
N ILE A 635 -5.68 -33.06 21.88
CA ILE A 635 -6.30 -34.38 21.84
C ILE A 635 -7.11 -34.64 23.13
N GLY A 636 -6.56 -34.30 24.29
CA GLY A 636 -7.28 -34.40 25.57
C GLY A 636 -8.55 -33.55 25.61
N SER A 637 -8.50 -32.33 25.06
CA SER A 637 -9.66 -31.43 24.97
C SER A 637 -10.74 -31.99 24.03
N LEU A 638 -10.35 -32.57 22.90
CA LEU A 638 -11.27 -33.21 21.95
C LEU A 638 -11.95 -34.45 22.55
N LEU A 639 -11.22 -35.26 23.30
CA LEU A 639 -11.79 -36.40 24.03
C LEU A 639 -12.78 -35.96 25.11
N ALA A 640 -12.49 -34.87 25.84
CA ALA A 640 -13.41 -34.31 26.84
C ALA A 640 -14.71 -33.80 26.18
N ILE A 641 -14.62 -33.11 25.04
CA ILE A 641 -15.79 -32.62 24.28
C ILE A 641 -16.64 -33.80 23.78
N SER A 642 -16.01 -34.84 23.22
CA SER A 642 -16.70 -36.05 22.77
C SER A 642 -17.45 -36.74 23.92
N THR A 643 -16.79 -36.89 25.07
CA THR A 643 -17.41 -37.53 26.26
C THR A 643 -18.59 -36.70 26.78
N THR A 644 -18.47 -35.37 26.77
CA THR A 644 -19.55 -34.46 27.18
C THR A 644 -20.72 -34.51 26.21
N ALA A 645 -20.47 -34.60 24.90
CA ALA A 645 -21.52 -34.73 23.89
C ALA A 645 -22.30 -36.04 24.02
N VAL A 646 -21.63 -37.15 24.34
CA VAL A 646 -22.28 -38.45 24.60
C VAL A 646 -23.14 -38.39 25.86
N LEU A 647 -22.65 -37.76 26.94
CA LEU A 647 -23.41 -37.58 28.17
C LEU A 647 -24.65 -36.69 27.97
N VAL A 648 -24.51 -35.58 27.24
CA VAL A 648 -25.62 -34.67 26.92
C VAL A 648 -26.66 -35.36 26.03
N SER A 649 -26.24 -36.16 25.04
CA SER A 649 -27.16 -36.94 24.22
C SER A 649 -27.94 -37.97 25.05
N GLY A 650 -27.27 -38.65 25.98
CA GLY A 650 -27.93 -39.60 26.88
C GLY A 650 -28.92 -38.93 27.85
N MET A 651 -28.60 -37.72 28.33
CA MET A 651 -29.52 -36.94 29.16
C MET A 651 -30.73 -36.42 28.36
N TRP A 652 -30.52 -36.04 27.10
CA TRP A 652 -31.58 -35.57 26.22
C TRP A 652 -32.61 -36.68 25.91
N ASP A 653 -32.16 -37.89 25.62
CA ASP A 653 -33.05 -39.03 25.38
C ASP A 653 -33.80 -39.46 26.65
N LYS A 654 -33.20 -39.28 27.83
CA LYS A 654 -33.87 -39.55 29.12
C LYS A 654 -34.90 -38.48 29.52
N HIS A 655 -34.81 -37.27 28.96
CA HIS A 655 -35.80 -36.21 29.17
C HIS A 655 -36.93 -36.27 28.13
N ARG A 656 -36.70 -36.93 26.99
CA ARG A 656 -37.68 -37.12 25.92
C ARG A 656 -38.63 -38.31 26.16
N ASN A 657 -38.15 -39.35 26.83
CA ASN A 657 -38.97 -40.45 27.37
C ASN A 657 -39.55 -40.06 28.73
#